data_AF-A0AAP0BAQ1-F1
#
_entry.id   AF-A0AAP0BAQ1-F1
#
_cell.length_a   1.000
_cell.length_b   1.000
_cell.length_c   1.000
_cell.angle_alpha   90.00
_cell.angle_beta   90.00
_cell.angle_gamma   90.00
#
_symmetry.space_group_name_H-M   'P 1'
#
loop_
_entity.id
_entity.type
_entity.pdbx_description
1 polymer ?
#
loop_
_entity_poly.entity_id
_entity_poly.type
_entity_poly.pdbx_seq_one_letter_code
_entity_poly.pdbx_strand_id
1 'polypeptide(L)'
;MQPLLLLLLSVLPFVFLLSHSQLLLPITNNQTQTYIIHLKDPAAAHPLDLHSSAYLKIWHASFLPNATLSSGEPRLLYSYRHAITGFAASLTPQEAKSMESIQDFILACPDRRLFLHTTYTPRFLNLDEWTSAGGGVWEKSFYGEGAVIGVVDTGISPNHPSFSDDGIPFPPIKWKGRCSLTGCNNKVIGAKAFRAGDRNVSPLDLDGHGTHVAGIAAGSFVRFAGGTASGMAPKAHLAVYKACFGGECRDSDVLAAVDQAIDDRVSVLLIPLGGMPLPLYQDSVAVASFAAVGKGIVVCASAGNGGPRKSEISHEAPWVVTAGASSADRRVIATVRLGNGVDLVGESGFQPPKEDFPTSFRPLAFPGIDGDPAAANCHNRSLADLDLRGKIVLCFAGDAENTDKFRAASNAGAAAVILMNRRRHGFTTRSDTHDLPAAHLSYMDGRLLRSYIYSSSSAVAALIFNGTVYGARPSPAIAAFSSRGPSLMNGGLLKPDIIAPGVNVLSAWPSSAVSAPLFNFMSGTSMAAAHVAGVAALIRKKHPRWSPAMIHSALVTSASNLDLDGNQLFDELSYNNSGSLLAAGAGQLHPAGAMNPGLVYDIERKHFLPYLCGLGYSSTEVRAIAKQMVSCDKSMGAEELNYPSISVRFGSSPEKTVVRTAKSVRKRSTVYWARIEEPKGVRMDLSRYELSFSRANQEESFKIKFRIQGPRPGRGHVSQGRLSWVSRTRVVSSPILIIF
;
A
#
# COMPACT_ATOMS: atom_id res chain seq x y z
N MET A 1 -103.19 -34.33 -9.95
CA MET A 1 -104.29 -33.65 -10.68
C MET A 1 -103.71 -32.39 -11.33
N GLN A 2 -104.19 -32.03 -12.52
CA GLN A 2 -104.07 -30.69 -13.15
C GLN A 2 -105.29 -29.82 -12.76
N PRO A 3 -105.40 -28.53 -13.15
CA PRO A 3 -104.41 -27.56 -13.68
C PRO A 3 -104.29 -26.34 -12.70
N LEU A 4 -104.39 -25.01 -12.94
CA LEU A 4 -104.55 -24.12 -14.13
C LEU A 4 -104.25 -22.62 -13.81
N LEU A 5 -103.37 -21.94 -14.59
CA LEU A 5 -103.30 -20.46 -14.79
C LEU A 5 -103.03 -19.54 -13.54
N LEU A 6 -102.79 -18.21 -13.61
CA LEU A 6 -102.87 -17.19 -14.69
C LEU A 6 -101.77 -16.08 -14.55
N LEU A 7 -101.78 -15.08 -15.44
CA LEU A 7 -100.84 -13.93 -15.64
C LEU A 7 -100.77 -12.92 -14.44
N LEU A 8 -99.86 -11.92 -14.32
CA LEU A 8 -99.38 -10.91 -15.31
C LEU A 8 -97.99 -10.26 -15.01
N LEU A 9 -97.54 -9.33 -15.86
CA LEU A 9 -96.17 -8.77 -15.96
C LEU A 9 -95.87 -7.55 -15.04
N SER A 10 -94.58 -7.35 -14.69
CA SER A 10 -93.82 -6.11 -15.04
C SER A 10 -92.28 -6.14 -14.76
N VAL A 11 -91.48 -6.28 -15.82
CA VAL A 11 -90.17 -5.62 -16.11
C VAL A 11 -89.04 -5.60 -15.04
N LEU A 12 -88.17 -6.63 -15.11
CA LEU A 12 -86.68 -6.67 -15.22
C LEU A 12 -85.83 -5.35 -15.27
N PRO A 13 -84.47 -5.38 -15.08
CA PRO A 13 -83.53 -6.52 -15.06
C PRO A 13 -82.78 -6.73 -13.71
N PHE A 14 -82.23 -7.91 -13.34
CA PHE A 14 -81.17 -8.74 -13.97
C PHE A 14 -79.82 -7.99 -14.14
N VAL A 15 -78.63 -8.56 -13.92
CA VAL A 15 -78.14 -9.96 -13.97
C VAL A 15 -77.33 -10.27 -12.69
N PHE A 16 -77.74 -11.22 -11.85
CA PHE A 16 -77.28 -12.63 -11.81
C PHE A 16 -75.79 -12.87 -11.44
N LEU A 17 -75.58 -13.43 -10.24
CA LEU A 17 -74.34 -14.10 -9.83
C LEU A 17 -74.27 -15.50 -10.44
N LEU A 18 -73.05 -16.01 -10.68
CA LEU A 18 -72.74 -17.44 -10.53
C LEU A 18 -71.24 -17.64 -10.26
N SER A 19 -70.91 -18.70 -9.52
CA SER A 19 -69.61 -18.97 -8.93
C SER A 19 -68.52 -19.34 -9.94
N HIS A 20 -67.26 -19.03 -9.62
CA HIS A 20 -66.09 -19.66 -10.24
C HIS A 20 -65.00 -20.03 -9.22
N SER A 21 -64.50 -21.24 -9.42
CA SER A 21 -63.19 -21.81 -9.11
C SER A 21 -62.15 -20.96 -8.35
N GLN A 22 -61.52 -21.58 -7.34
CA GLN A 22 -60.28 -21.08 -6.74
C GLN A 22 -59.15 -21.02 -7.78
N LEU A 23 -58.70 -19.83 -8.14
CA LEU A 23 -57.37 -19.64 -8.72
C LEU A 23 -56.37 -19.42 -7.58
N LEU A 24 -55.39 -20.31 -7.47
CA LEU A 24 -54.19 -20.07 -6.67
C LEU A 24 -53.34 -18.99 -7.34
N LEU A 25 -53.62 -17.73 -7.03
CA LEU A 25 -52.65 -16.66 -7.27
C LEU A 25 -51.41 -16.92 -6.40
N PRO A 26 -50.19 -16.66 -6.92
CA PRO A 26 -48.97 -16.98 -6.20
C PRO A 26 -48.84 -16.13 -4.93
N ILE A 27 -48.13 -16.66 -3.93
CA ILE A 27 -47.72 -15.90 -2.75
C ILE A 27 -46.76 -14.80 -3.22
N THR A 28 -47.30 -13.63 -3.53
CA THR A 28 -46.49 -12.44 -3.84
C THR A 28 -45.69 -12.09 -2.60
N ASN A 29 -44.36 -12.15 -2.69
CA ASN A 29 -43.49 -11.84 -1.56
C ASN A 29 -43.72 -10.39 -1.11
N ASN A 30 -44.50 -10.22 -0.04
CA ASN A 30 -45.03 -8.93 0.39
C ASN A 30 -44.00 -8.11 1.20
N GLN A 31 -42.71 -8.39 0.99
CA GLN A 31 -41.60 -7.65 1.56
C GLN A 31 -41.39 -6.36 0.77
N THR A 32 -41.59 -5.23 1.44
CA THR A 32 -41.18 -3.92 0.94
C THR A 32 -39.66 -3.81 0.99
N GLN A 33 -39.06 -3.28 -0.08
CA GLN A 33 -37.65 -2.88 -0.13
C GLN A 33 -37.55 -1.39 -0.42
N THR A 34 -36.42 -0.76 -0.07
CA THR A 34 -36.19 0.63 -0.41
C THR A 34 -36.00 0.78 -1.92
N TYR A 35 -36.67 1.78 -2.51
CA TYR A 35 -36.42 2.27 -3.86
C TYR A 35 -36.03 3.75 -3.81
N ILE A 36 -35.16 4.16 -4.73
CA ILE A 36 -34.87 5.55 -5.07
C ILE A 36 -35.70 5.88 -6.30
N ILE A 37 -36.66 6.79 -6.13
CA ILE A 37 -37.58 7.26 -7.16
C ILE A 37 -37.07 8.59 -7.71
N HIS A 38 -36.87 8.65 -9.02
CA HIS A 38 -36.53 9.89 -9.73
C HIS A 38 -37.77 10.47 -10.38
N LEU A 39 -37.96 11.77 -10.23
CA LEU A 39 -39.06 12.55 -10.82
C LEU A 39 -38.51 13.60 -11.79
N LYS A 40 -39.36 14.08 -12.71
CA LYS A 40 -39.05 15.28 -13.51
C LYS A 40 -39.03 16.51 -12.61
N ASP A 41 -38.30 17.53 -13.04
CA ASP A 41 -38.18 18.78 -12.28
C ASP A 41 -39.49 19.60 -12.35
N PRO A 42 -40.23 19.76 -11.23
CA PRO A 42 -41.46 20.55 -11.19
C PRO A 42 -41.20 22.05 -11.34
N ALA A 43 -39.95 22.53 -11.26
CA ALA A 43 -39.60 23.94 -11.52
C ALA A 43 -39.97 24.39 -12.95
N ALA A 44 -40.14 23.46 -13.89
CA ALA A 44 -40.65 23.74 -15.23
C ALA A 44 -42.16 24.03 -15.29
N ALA A 45 -42.92 23.75 -14.22
CA ALA A 45 -44.38 23.89 -14.16
C ALA A 45 -44.85 24.85 -13.05
N HIS A 46 -44.33 24.73 -11.82
CA HIS A 46 -44.78 25.49 -10.65
C HIS A 46 -43.58 26.06 -9.86
N PRO A 47 -43.05 27.24 -10.24
CA PRO A 47 -41.78 27.74 -9.69
C PRO A 47 -41.79 28.20 -8.23
N LEU A 48 -42.94 28.41 -7.59
CA LEU A 48 -43.05 29.24 -6.36
C LEU A 48 -43.24 28.49 -5.03
N ASP A 49 -43.82 27.28 -5.00
CA ASP A 49 -44.20 26.63 -3.73
C ASP A 49 -43.13 25.69 -3.14
N LEU A 50 -42.24 25.13 -3.97
CA LEU A 50 -41.25 24.13 -3.55
C LEU A 50 -39.99 24.71 -2.86
N HIS A 51 -40.08 25.96 -2.39
CA HIS A 51 -38.97 26.61 -1.69
C HIS A 51 -38.71 26.04 -0.29
N SER A 52 -39.73 25.49 0.40
CA SER A 52 -39.59 24.92 1.74
C SER A 52 -39.34 23.41 1.73
N SER A 53 -38.52 22.92 2.68
CA SER A 53 -38.25 21.49 2.87
C SER A 53 -39.45 20.71 3.42
N ALA A 54 -40.45 21.39 3.99
CA ALA A 54 -41.71 20.79 4.41
C ALA A 54 -42.62 20.51 3.21
N TYR A 55 -42.82 21.50 2.32
CA TYR A 55 -43.68 21.33 1.14
C TYR A 55 -43.12 20.29 0.16
N LEU A 56 -41.80 20.27 -0.05
CA LEU A 56 -41.13 19.24 -0.86
C LEU A 56 -41.38 17.81 -0.32
N LYS A 57 -41.42 17.62 1.00
CA LYS A 57 -41.75 16.31 1.62
C LYS A 57 -43.22 15.94 1.42
N ILE A 58 -44.15 16.91 1.53
CA ILE A 58 -45.59 16.68 1.28
C ILE A 58 -45.81 16.31 -0.19
N TRP A 59 -45.17 17.02 -1.12
CA TRP A 59 -45.23 16.71 -2.54
C TRP A 59 -44.69 15.30 -2.84
N HIS A 60 -43.49 14.94 -2.36
CA HIS A 60 -42.95 13.59 -2.51
C HIS A 60 -43.80 12.50 -1.84
N ALA A 61 -44.44 12.78 -0.70
CA ALA A 61 -45.35 11.84 -0.05
C ALA A 61 -46.63 11.57 -0.87
N SER A 62 -47.07 12.51 -1.71
CA SER A 62 -48.27 12.34 -2.56
C SER A 62 -48.13 11.27 -3.65
N PHE A 63 -46.89 10.87 -3.99
CA PHE A 63 -46.61 9.76 -4.92
C PHE A 63 -46.68 8.38 -4.26
N LEU A 64 -46.90 8.30 -2.94
CA LEU A 64 -46.93 7.03 -2.19
C LEU A 64 -48.38 6.56 -1.97
N PRO A 65 -48.64 5.23 -2.00
CA PRO A 65 -50.00 4.70 -1.83
C PRO A 65 -50.56 4.90 -0.42
N ASN A 66 -49.71 5.17 0.57
CA ASN A 66 -50.04 5.55 1.93
C ASN A 66 -48.83 6.26 2.56
N ALA A 67 -49.04 7.03 3.64
CA ALA A 67 -47.95 7.67 4.37
C ALA A 67 -47.04 6.66 5.14
N THR A 68 -47.62 5.54 5.58
CA THR A 68 -46.96 4.54 6.43
C THR A 68 -47.06 3.11 5.88
N LEU A 69 -46.18 2.26 6.37
CA LEU A 69 -46.24 0.80 6.25
C LEU A 69 -47.24 0.22 7.26
N SER A 70 -47.63 -1.04 7.08
CA SER A 70 -48.45 -1.79 8.05
C SER A 70 -47.76 -1.98 9.40
N SER A 71 -46.45 -1.73 9.51
CA SER A 71 -45.68 -1.65 10.76
C SER A 71 -45.86 -0.32 11.52
N GLY A 72 -46.52 0.67 10.93
CA GLY A 72 -46.61 2.04 11.44
C GLY A 72 -45.44 2.95 11.05
N GLU A 73 -44.37 2.41 10.48
CA GLU A 73 -43.20 3.17 10.03
C GLU A 73 -43.51 4.03 8.79
N PRO A 74 -42.90 5.22 8.62
CA PRO A 74 -43.11 6.07 7.45
C PRO A 74 -42.57 5.39 6.18
N ARG A 75 -43.36 5.42 5.10
CA ARG A 75 -42.91 4.92 3.78
C ARG A 75 -41.90 5.84 3.13
N LEU A 76 -42.03 7.15 3.30
CA LEU A 76 -41.08 8.15 2.80
C LEU A 76 -39.85 8.20 3.71
N LEU A 77 -38.69 7.74 3.23
CA LEU A 77 -37.44 7.71 4.00
C LEU A 77 -36.67 9.03 3.83
N TYR A 78 -36.44 9.44 2.58
CA TYR A 78 -35.66 10.63 2.24
C TYR A 78 -36.32 11.41 1.10
N SER A 79 -36.16 12.73 1.12
CA SER A 79 -36.68 13.66 0.11
C SER A 79 -35.50 14.48 -0.43
N TYR A 80 -35.16 14.31 -1.70
CA TYR A 80 -33.98 14.91 -2.32
C TYR A 80 -34.34 16.21 -3.05
N ARG A 81 -33.44 17.20 -2.96
CA ARG A 81 -33.61 18.53 -3.59
C ARG A 81 -32.47 18.95 -4.52
N HIS A 82 -31.26 18.44 -4.26
CA HIS A 82 -30.03 18.97 -4.87
C HIS A 82 -29.17 17.91 -5.58
N ALA A 83 -29.27 16.64 -5.19
CA ALA A 83 -28.55 15.54 -5.84
C ALA A 83 -29.35 14.95 -7.02
N ILE A 84 -30.68 14.80 -6.82
CA ILE A 84 -31.70 14.45 -7.80
C ILE A 84 -33.00 15.15 -7.40
N THR A 85 -33.93 15.30 -8.34
CA THR A 85 -35.35 15.52 -8.04
C THR A 85 -36.01 14.17 -7.78
N GLY A 86 -36.62 14.00 -6.61
CA GLY A 86 -37.24 12.75 -6.20
C GLY A 86 -36.94 12.35 -4.75
N PHE A 87 -37.15 11.09 -4.42
CA PHE A 87 -37.18 10.61 -3.03
C PHE A 87 -36.75 9.15 -2.89
N ALA A 88 -36.51 8.70 -1.67
CA ALA A 88 -36.37 7.28 -1.35
C ALA A 88 -37.52 6.81 -0.46
N ALA A 89 -38.09 5.65 -0.77
CA ALA A 89 -39.25 5.11 -0.06
C ALA A 89 -39.24 3.58 0.02
N SER A 90 -39.90 3.04 1.05
CA SER A 90 -40.12 1.59 1.21
C SER A 90 -41.39 1.15 0.47
N LEU A 91 -41.21 0.29 -0.55
CA LEU A 91 -42.25 -0.14 -1.50
C LEU A 91 -42.12 -1.63 -1.82
N THR A 92 -43.25 -2.29 -2.09
CA THR A 92 -43.23 -3.61 -2.75
C THR A 92 -42.80 -3.47 -4.21
N PRO A 93 -42.30 -4.53 -4.88
CA PRO A 93 -41.99 -4.49 -6.31
C PRO A 93 -43.20 -4.13 -7.19
N GLN A 94 -44.41 -4.50 -6.78
CA GLN A 94 -45.66 -4.18 -7.45
C GLN A 94 -46.02 -2.69 -7.31
N GLU A 95 -45.87 -2.12 -6.11
CA GLU A 95 -46.05 -0.67 -5.88
C GLU A 95 -45.03 0.13 -6.69
N ALA A 96 -43.74 -0.22 -6.61
CA ALA A 96 -42.67 0.46 -7.34
C ALA A 96 -42.86 0.41 -8.86
N LYS A 97 -43.32 -0.73 -9.41
CA LYS A 97 -43.68 -0.82 -10.83
C LYS A 97 -44.92 0.00 -11.18
N SER A 98 -45.92 0.07 -10.29
CA SER A 98 -47.12 0.89 -10.51
C SER A 98 -46.78 2.39 -10.62
N MET A 99 -45.63 2.83 -10.11
CA MET A 99 -45.17 4.21 -10.27
C MET A 99 -44.83 4.57 -11.72
N GLU A 100 -44.56 3.58 -12.59
CA GLU A 100 -44.34 3.78 -14.04
C GLU A 100 -45.53 4.46 -14.75
N SER A 101 -46.74 4.40 -14.17
CA SER A 101 -47.93 5.09 -14.71
C SER A 101 -48.19 6.47 -14.12
N ILE A 102 -47.41 6.93 -13.13
CA ILE A 102 -47.65 8.23 -12.48
C ILE A 102 -47.03 9.35 -13.31
N GLN A 103 -47.77 10.44 -13.49
CA GLN A 103 -47.28 11.64 -14.16
C GLN A 103 -46.00 12.15 -13.45
N ASP A 104 -45.02 12.54 -14.27
CA ASP A 104 -43.70 13.06 -13.85
C ASP A 104 -42.77 12.08 -13.12
N PHE A 105 -43.11 10.78 -13.08
CA PHE A 105 -42.14 9.71 -12.85
C PHE A 105 -41.07 9.64 -13.96
N ILE A 106 -39.85 9.24 -13.60
CA ILE A 106 -38.77 8.89 -14.54
C ILE A 106 -38.35 7.42 -14.38
N LEU A 107 -37.91 7.02 -13.18
CA LEU A 107 -37.47 5.65 -12.90
C LEU A 107 -37.50 5.33 -11.40
N ALA A 108 -37.59 4.04 -11.08
CA ALA A 108 -37.45 3.49 -9.73
C ALA A 108 -36.24 2.54 -9.67
N CYS A 109 -35.17 2.94 -9.00
CA CYS A 109 -34.02 2.08 -8.72
C CYS A 109 -34.21 1.36 -7.39
N PRO A 110 -34.14 0.01 -7.31
CA PRO A 110 -33.96 -0.66 -6.03
C PRO A 110 -32.71 -0.15 -5.33
N ASP A 111 -32.80 0.14 -4.03
CA ASP A 111 -31.66 0.57 -3.24
C ASP A 111 -30.58 -0.53 -3.18
N ARG A 112 -29.33 -0.12 -3.22
CA ARG A 112 -28.17 -1.01 -3.29
C ARG A 112 -27.26 -0.74 -2.11
N ARG A 113 -27.11 -1.75 -1.24
CA ARG A 113 -26.09 -1.74 -0.18
C ARG A 113 -24.70 -1.53 -0.79
N LEU A 114 -24.19 -0.31 -0.67
CA LEU A 114 -22.82 0.04 -1.01
C LEU A 114 -21.89 -0.41 0.13
N PHE A 115 -20.71 -0.93 -0.21
CA PHE A 115 -19.73 -1.40 0.76
C PHE A 115 -18.62 -0.35 0.96
N LEU A 116 -18.05 -0.31 2.17
CA LEU A 116 -16.85 0.48 2.46
C LEU A 116 -15.60 -0.34 2.05
N HIS A 117 -14.50 0.34 1.70
CA HIS A 117 -13.30 -0.31 1.11
C HIS A 117 -12.06 -0.22 2.01
N THR A 118 -11.96 -1.15 2.97
CA THR A 118 -10.89 -1.26 3.98
C THR A 118 -10.40 -2.72 4.07
N THR A 119 -9.27 -3.14 3.50
CA THR A 119 -8.03 -2.42 3.18
C THR A 119 -7.95 -1.93 1.73
N TYR A 120 -6.91 -1.13 1.47
CA TYR A 120 -6.85 -0.28 0.28
C TYR A 120 -5.63 -0.52 -0.62
N THR A 121 -4.48 -0.95 -0.07
CA THR A 121 -3.26 -1.06 -0.88
C THR A 121 -3.29 -2.12 -1.99
N PRO A 122 -4.05 -3.25 -1.91
CA PRO A 122 -4.24 -4.13 -3.07
C PRO A 122 -4.94 -3.42 -4.25
N ARG A 123 -5.95 -2.59 -3.92
CA ARG A 123 -6.76 -1.82 -4.88
C ARG A 123 -5.97 -0.63 -5.45
N PHE A 124 -5.19 0.07 -4.62
CA PHE A 124 -4.27 1.14 -5.03
C PHE A 124 -3.16 0.65 -5.98
N LEU A 125 -2.85 -0.64 -5.95
CA LEU A 125 -1.92 -1.31 -6.85
C LEU A 125 -2.66 -2.10 -7.97
N ASN A 126 -3.96 -1.85 -8.15
CA ASN A 126 -4.85 -2.42 -9.16
C ASN A 126 -4.76 -3.96 -9.27
N LEU A 127 -4.70 -4.67 -8.13
CA LEU A 127 -4.63 -6.14 -8.12
C LEU A 127 -5.96 -6.81 -8.49
N ASP A 128 -7.07 -6.16 -8.15
CA ASP A 128 -8.46 -6.51 -8.40
C ASP A 128 -9.01 -5.98 -9.74
N GLU A 129 -8.34 -5.01 -10.37
CA GLU A 129 -8.85 -4.35 -11.59
C GLU A 129 -8.89 -5.30 -12.80
N TRP A 130 -10.09 -5.46 -13.38
CA TRP A 130 -10.32 -6.31 -14.54
C TRP A 130 -9.80 -5.66 -15.83
N THR A 131 -8.68 -6.14 -16.38
CA THR A 131 -8.12 -5.54 -17.59
C THR A 131 -8.82 -6.01 -18.87
N SER A 132 -8.81 -5.19 -19.92
CA SER A 132 -9.37 -5.50 -21.25
C SER A 132 -8.76 -6.73 -21.95
N ALA A 133 -7.71 -7.31 -21.38
CA ALA A 133 -7.12 -8.59 -21.78
C ALA A 133 -7.68 -9.80 -20.99
N GLY A 134 -8.79 -9.63 -20.25
CA GLY A 134 -9.50 -10.64 -19.46
C GLY A 134 -8.86 -10.92 -18.10
N GLY A 135 -9.56 -10.56 -17.01
CA GLY A 135 -9.20 -10.89 -15.62
C GLY A 135 -8.27 -9.89 -14.90
N GLY A 136 -8.25 -9.94 -13.58
CA GLY A 136 -7.36 -9.15 -12.71
C GLY A 136 -5.92 -9.65 -12.64
N VAL A 137 -5.06 -8.96 -11.87
CA VAL A 137 -3.69 -9.45 -11.58
C VAL A 137 -3.76 -10.70 -10.71
N TRP A 138 -4.63 -10.68 -9.69
CA TRP A 138 -4.87 -11.82 -8.82
C TRP A 138 -5.33 -13.07 -9.58
N GLU A 139 -6.35 -12.97 -10.43
CA GLU A 139 -6.85 -14.13 -11.20
C GLU A 139 -5.78 -14.68 -12.16
N LYS A 140 -5.09 -13.80 -12.89
CA LYS A 140 -3.96 -14.16 -13.78
C LYS A 140 -2.75 -14.78 -13.05
N SER A 141 -2.77 -14.83 -11.72
CA SER A 141 -1.75 -15.42 -10.85
C SER A 141 -2.31 -16.36 -9.80
N PHE A 142 -3.58 -16.76 -9.90
CA PHE A 142 -4.29 -17.58 -8.91
C PHE A 142 -4.07 -17.10 -7.46
N TYR A 143 -4.06 -15.78 -7.24
CA TYR A 143 -3.84 -15.13 -5.94
C TYR A 143 -2.53 -15.52 -5.22
N GLY A 144 -1.55 -16.09 -5.94
CA GLY A 144 -0.27 -16.58 -5.41
C GLY A 144 -0.25 -18.04 -4.94
N GLU A 145 -1.32 -18.80 -5.17
CA GLU A 145 -1.51 -20.20 -4.77
C GLU A 145 -0.27 -21.10 -5.00
N GLY A 146 0.22 -21.79 -3.96
CA GLY A 146 1.38 -22.69 -4.07
C GLY A 146 2.75 -21.98 -4.13
N ALA A 147 2.80 -20.65 -4.12
CA ALA A 147 4.00 -19.91 -3.74
C ALA A 147 4.10 -19.86 -2.21
N VAL A 148 5.33 -19.99 -1.69
CA VAL A 148 5.63 -19.86 -0.26
C VAL A 148 6.46 -18.60 -0.05
N ILE A 149 6.05 -17.72 0.86
CA ILE A 149 6.80 -16.53 1.27
C ILE A 149 7.44 -16.83 2.62
N GLY A 150 8.78 -16.86 2.64
CA GLY A 150 9.57 -16.86 3.87
C GLY A 150 9.61 -15.45 4.45
N VAL A 151 9.37 -15.28 5.75
CA VAL A 151 9.40 -13.98 6.45
C VAL A 151 10.37 -14.07 7.61
N VAL A 152 11.41 -13.23 7.63
CA VAL A 152 12.43 -13.19 8.70
C VAL A 152 12.20 -11.96 9.57
N ASP A 153 11.64 -12.14 10.77
CA ASP A 153 11.07 -11.03 11.56
C ASP A 153 10.95 -11.35 13.07
N THR A 154 10.02 -10.70 13.75
CA THR A 154 9.63 -10.79 15.17
C THR A 154 8.62 -11.92 15.47
N GLY A 155 8.12 -12.64 14.46
CA GLY A 155 7.29 -13.84 14.63
C GLY A 155 5.97 -13.80 13.86
N ILE A 156 5.02 -14.65 14.27
CA ILE A 156 3.65 -14.66 13.74
C ILE A 156 2.62 -14.90 14.84
N SER A 157 1.44 -14.28 14.75
CA SER A 157 0.25 -14.67 15.53
C SER A 157 -0.66 -15.55 14.65
N PRO A 158 -0.51 -16.89 14.65
CA PRO A 158 -1.07 -17.76 13.61
C PRO A 158 -2.60 -17.83 13.64
N ASN A 159 -3.21 -17.65 14.81
CA ASN A 159 -4.67 -17.71 14.99
C ASN A 159 -5.38 -16.42 14.55
N HIS A 160 -4.65 -15.41 14.04
CA HIS A 160 -5.27 -14.19 13.53
C HIS A 160 -6.08 -14.48 12.25
N PRO A 161 -7.29 -13.92 12.05
CA PRO A 161 -8.14 -14.23 10.89
C PRO A 161 -7.47 -14.07 9.52
N SER A 162 -6.50 -13.14 9.39
CA SER A 162 -5.69 -12.96 8.15
C SER A 162 -4.84 -14.17 7.78
N PHE A 163 -4.75 -15.18 8.65
CA PHE A 163 -4.04 -16.42 8.41
C PHE A 163 -4.95 -17.66 8.51
N SER A 164 -6.27 -17.48 8.42
CA SER A 164 -7.16 -18.60 8.10
C SER A 164 -6.76 -19.24 6.77
N ASP A 165 -6.86 -20.57 6.70
CA ASP A 165 -6.61 -21.35 5.50
C ASP A 165 -7.88 -21.71 4.70
N ASP A 166 -8.99 -21.04 4.98
CA ASP A 166 -10.21 -21.07 4.17
C ASP A 166 -9.91 -20.86 2.67
N GLY A 167 -10.12 -21.92 1.87
CA GLY A 167 -9.89 -21.89 0.42
C GLY A 167 -8.41 -21.82 0.00
N ILE A 168 -7.47 -22.05 0.91
CA ILE A 168 -6.04 -22.26 0.63
C ILE A 168 -5.80 -23.77 0.41
N PRO A 169 -5.15 -24.21 -0.68
CA PRO A 169 -4.86 -25.62 -0.88
C PRO A 169 -3.72 -26.10 0.02
N PHE A 170 -3.47 -27.41 0.04
CA PHE A 170 -2.33 -28.01 0.74
C PHE A 170 -0.96 -27.42 0.31
N PRO A 171 0.06 -27.46 1.19
CA PRO A 171 1.42 -27.02 0.87
C PRO A 171 1.98 -27.70 -0.39
N PRO A 172 2.78 -27.01 -1.21
CA PRO A 172 3.32 -27.58 -2.44
C PRO A 172 4.34 -28.68 -2.14
N ILE A 173 4.29 -29.80 -2.87
CA ILE A 173 5.12 -31.02 -2.67
C ILE A 173 6.64 -30.75 -2.52
N LYS A 174 7.14 -29.64 -3.06
CA LYS A 174 8.55 -29.22 -2.92
C LYS A 174 8.94 -28.70 -1.52
N TRP A 175 7.95 -28.36 -0.68
CA TRP A 175 8.11 -27.81 0.66
C TRP A 175 8.77 -28.82 1.61
N LYS A 176 9.68 -28.34 2.44
CA LYS A 176 10.41 -29.17 3.42
C LYS A 176 10.28 -28.71 4.87
N GLY A 177 9.91 -27.45 5.07
CA GLY A 177 9.82 -26.86 6.40
C GLY A 177 8.75 -27.51 7.26
N ARG A 178 8.84 -27.24 8.56
CA ARG A 178 7.89 -27.71 9.57
C ARG A 178 7.42 -26.53 10.39
N CYS A 179 6.24 -26.64 10.96
CA CYS A 179 5.80 -25.73 12.01
C CYS A 179 5.88 -26.40 13.38
N SER A 180 6.46 -25.72 14.36
CA SER A 180 6.50 -26.12 15.78
C SER A 180 5.62 -25.22 16.66
N LEU A 181 4.56 -24.63 16.08
CA LEU A 181 3.65 -23.69 16.73
C LEU A 181 2.20 -24.18 16.57
N THR A 182 1.46 -24.21 17.67
CA THR A 182 0.02 -24.49 17.67
C THR A 182 -0.72 -23.40 16.89
N GLY A 183 -1.63 -23.79 15.99
CA GLY A 183 -2.35 -22.88 15.09
C GLY A 183 -1.83 -22.84 13.66
N CYS A 184 -0.72 -23.53 13.35
CA CYS A 184 -0.30 -23.74 11.96
C CYS A 184 -1.28 -24.64 11.18
N ASN A 185 -1.45 -24.30 9.90
CA ASN A 185 -2.50 -24.78 9.01
C ASN A 185 -2.01 -24.71 7.55
N ASN A 186 -2.88 -24.81 6.54
CA ASN A 186 -2.43 -24.70 5.13
C ASN A 186 -1.98 -23.28 4.74
N LYS A 187 -2.20 -22.28 5.61
CA LYS A 187 -1.81 -20.88 5.39
C LYS A 187 -0.45 -20.55 6.02
N VAL A 188 -0.26 -20.83 7.30
CA VAL A 188 1.04 -20.76 8.00
C VAL A 188 1.61 -22.17 8.06
N ILE A 189 2.43 -22.51 7.07
CA ILE A 189 2.92 -23.87 6.81
C ILE A 189 4.27 -24.17 7.48
N GLY A 190 4.89 -23.14 8.05
CA GLY A 190 6.14 -23.20 8.80
C GLY A 190 6.24 -22.05 9.79
N ALA A 191 6.69 -22.33 11.00
CA ALA A 191 7.02 -21.33 12.01
C ALA A 191 8.16 -21.88 12.88
N LYS A 192 9.27 -21.13 12.97
CA LYS A 192 10.48 -21.48 13.74
C LYS A 192 11.15 -20.21 14.28
N ALA A 193 11.84 -20.30 15.41
CA ALA A 193 12.55 -19.18 16.02
C ALA A 193 14.04 -19.49 16.21
N PHE A 194 14.85 -18.43 16.28
CA PHE A 194 16.31 -18.45 16.39
C PHE A 194 16.74 -17.34 17.35
N ARG A 195 17.41 -17.69 18.46
CA ARG A 195 17.89 -16.72 19.46
C ARG A 195 19.20 -17.19 20.07
N ALA A 196 20.33 -16.74 19.54
CA ALA A 196 21.68 -17.10 19.98
C ALA A 196 21.90 -18.63 20.13
N GLY A 197 21.27 -19.44 19.27
CA GLY A 197 21.34 -20.91 19.32
C GLY A 197 20.40 -21.61 20.30
N ASP A 198 19.61 -20.87 21.09
CA ASP A 198 18.51 -21.41 21.90
C ASP A 198 17.48 -22.13 21.00
N ARG A 199 17.05 -23.32 21.44
CA ARG A 199 16.10 -24.19 20.72
C ARG A 199 14.69 -24.15 21.30
N ASN A 200 14.52 -23.55 22.49
CA ASN A 200 13.25 -23.52 23.22
C ASN A 200 12.53 -22.17 23.10
N VAL A 201 12.82 -21.40 22.04
CA VAL A 201 12.15 -20.14 21.72
C VAL A 201 10.87 -20.35 20.92
N SER A 202 9.81 -19.65 21.31
CA SER A 202 8.54 -19.62 20.57
C SER A 202 8.63 -18.68 19.35
N PRO A 203 8.16 -19.10 18.16
CA PRO A 203 7.99 -18.22 16.99
C PRO A 203 6.73 -17.33 17.06
N LEU A 204 5.96 -17.39 18.16
CA LEU A 204 4.84 -16.48 18.40
C LEU A 204 5.30 -15.01 18.37
N ASP A 205 4.53 -14.17 17.69
CA ASP A 205 4.71 -12.72 17.71
C ASP A 205 4.19 -12.11 19.02
N LEU A 206 4.97 -11.21 19.60
CA LEU A 206 4.65 -10.43 20.81
C LEU A 206 4.98 -8.93 20.63
N ASP A 207 5.38 -8.54 19.41
CA ASP A 207 5.83 -7.21 19.00
C ASP A 207 4.81 -6.61 18.00
N GLY A 208 4.45 -7.42 17.00
CA GLY A 208 3.43 -7.15 16.01
C GLY A 208 3.96 -6.85 14.61
N HIS A 209 5.23 -6.46 14.47
CA HIS A 209 5.81 -6.15 13.16
C HIS A 209 5.76 -7.34 12.20
N GLY A 210 6.08 -8.56 12.67
CA GLY A 210 6.11 -9.79 11.88
C GLY A 210 4.72 -10.22 11.40
N THR A 211 3.73 -10.13 12.30
CA THR A 211 2.31 -10.31 11.99
C THR A 211 1.83 -9.28 10.95
N HIS A 212 2.24 -8.01 11.09
CA HIS A 212 1.85 -6.94 10.19
C HIS A 212 2.38 -7.16 8.76
N VAL A 213 3.69 -7.41 8.60
CA VAL A 213 4.29 -7.65 7.27
C VAL A 213 3.84 -8.96 6.63
N ALA A 214 3.61 -10.02 7.41
CA ALA A 214 3.05 -11.27 6.91
C ALA A 214 1.62 -11.05 6.36
N GLY A 215 0.81 -10.25 7.05
CA GLY A 215 -0.51 -9.82 6.60
C GLY A 215 -0.47 -8.99 5.30
N ILE A 216 0.53 -8.10 5.13
CA ILE A 216 0.70 -7.34 3.88
C ILE A 216 1.12 -8.24 2.72
N ALA A 217 2.08 -9.14 2.94
CA ALA A 217 2.60 -10.00 1.89
C ALA A 217 1.55 -10.99 1.39
N ALA A 218 0.85 -11.66 2.32
CA ALA A 218 -0.05 -12.77 1.99
C ALA A 218 -1.25 -12.93 2.93
N GLY A 219 -1.78 -11.89 3.59
CA GLY A 219 -3.01 -12.03 4.37
C GLY A 219 -4.20 -12.55 3.54
N SER A 220 -4.92 -13.54 4.07
CA SER A 220 -6.21 -14.03 3.57
C SER A 220 -7.28 -12.92 3.63
N PHE A 221 -8.40 -13.10 2.92
CA PHE A 221 -9.49 -12.12 2.88
C PHE A 221 -10.29 -12.11 4.20
N VAL A 222 -10.26 -10.99 4.93
CA VAL A 222 -10.95 -10.82 6.23
C VAL A 222 -11.84 -9.59 6.18
N ARG A 223 -13.10 -9.70 6.62
CA ARG A 223 -13.98 -8.52 6.71
C ARG A 223 -13.68 -7.71 7.96
N PHE A 224 -13.31 -6.44 7.81
CA PHE A 224 -12.92 -5.55 8.91
C PHE A 224 -13.27 -4.09 8.60
N ALA A 225 -13.65 -3.30 9.62
CA ALA A 225 -13.95 -1.86 9.51
C ALA A 225 -14.81 -1.46 8.29
N GLY A 226 -15.83 -2.26 7.97
CA GLY A 226 -16.77 -2.05 6.86
C GLY A 226 -16.38 -2.66 5.50
N GLY A 227 -15.13 -3.08 5.31
CA GLY A 227 -14.59 -3.61 4.06
C GLY A 227 -13.88 -4.96 4.21
N THR A 228 -12.91 -5.23 3.32
CA THR A 228 -12.14 -6.49 3.31
C THR A 228 -10.63 -6.25 3.34
N ALA A 229 -9.96 -6.68 4.40
CA ALA A 229 -8.51 -6.76 4.49
C ALA A 229 -7.95 -7.94 3.68
N SER A 230 -6.83 -7.74 3.01
CA SER A 230 -6.07 -8.80 2.31
C SER A 230 -4.64 -8.34 2.02
N GLY A 231 -3.72 -9.30 1.92
CA GLY A 231 -2.36 -9.07 1.45
C GLY A 231 -2.25 -9.10 -0.08
N MET A 232 -1.05 -8.87 -0.62
CA MET A 232 -0.85 -8.86 -2.08
C MET A 232 -1.00 -10.24 -2.71
N ALA A 233 -0.69 -11.33 -1.98
CA ALA A 233 -0.87 -12.71 -2.41
C ALA A 233 -1.77 -13.54 -1.46
N PRO A 234 -3.11 -13.34 -1.47
CA PRO A 234 -4.02 -13.96 -0.51
C PRO A 234 -4.03 -15.49 -0.50
N LYS A 235 -3.58 -16.17 -1.56
CA LYS A 235 -3.44 -17.64 -1.61
C LYS A 235 -2.01 -18.16 -1.54
N ALA A 236 -1.00 -17.30 -1.39
CA ALA A 236 0.35 -17.75 -1.04
C ALA A 236 0.39 -18.27 0.41
N HIS A 237 1.26 -19.24 0.66
CA HIS A 237 1.55 -19.76 2.00
C HIS A 237 2.62 -18.89 2.68
N LEU A 238 2.59 -18.84 4.01
CA LEU A 238 3.57 -18.18 4.86
C LEU A 238 4.45 -19.20 5.57
N ALA A 239 5.75 -18.92 5.62
CA ALA A 239 6.73 -19.60 6.44
C ALA A 239 7.50 -18.55 7.25
N VAL A 240 7.44 -18.61 8.58
CA VAL A 240 7.92 -17.53 9.44
C VAL A 240 9.11 -17.96 10.28
N TYR A 241 10.15 -17.14 10.24
CA TYR A 241 11.45 -17.39 10.86
C TYR A 241 11.75 -16.24 11.82
N LYS A 242 11.41 -16.41 13.10
CA LYS A 242 11.60 -15.39 14.13
C LYS A 242 13.09 -15.26 14.47
N ALA A 243 13.69 -14.14 14.08
CA ALA A 243 15.08 -13.78 14.34
C ALA A 243 15.22 -12.48 15.16
N CYS A 244 14.10 -11.82 15.48
CA CYS A 244 14.06 -10.57 16.22
C CYS A 244 13.28 -10.71 17.54
N PHE A 245 13.80 -10.09 18.61
CA PHE A 245 13.28 -10.15 19.97
C PHE A 245 13.51 -8.80 20.67
N GLY A 246 12.43 -8.14 21.15
CA GLY A 246 12.54 -6.88 21.89
C GLY A 246 13.16 -5.73 21.07
N GLY A 247 12.81 -5.63 19.79
CA GLY A 247 13.41 -4.67 18.85
C GLY A 247 14.80 -5.03 18.31
N GLU A 248 15.55 -5.93 18.96
CA GLU A 248 16.85 -6.41 18.47
C GLU A 248 16.68 -7.55 17.44
N CYS A 249 17.45 -7.50 16.35
CA CYS A 249 17.64 -8.61 15.42
C CYS A 249 19.15 -8.92 15.34
N ARG A 250 19.56 -10.16 15.57
CA ARG A 250 20.99 -10.54 15.59
C ARG A 250 21.41 -11.18 14.27
N ASP A 251 22.52 -10.73 13.69
CA ASP A 251 23.08 -11.25 12.43
C ASP A 251 23.17 -12.79 12.40
N SER A 252 23.58 -13.43 13.50
CA SER A 252 23.64 -14.89 13.62
C SER A 252 22.28 -15.57 13.48
N ASP A 253 21.24 -14.97 14.06
CA ASP A 253 19.88 -15.51 14.08
C ASP A 253 19.15 -15.21 12.75
N VAL A 254 19.40 -14.04 12.15
CA VAL A 254 18.95 -13.68 10.80
C VAL A 254 19.60 -14.60 9.75
N LEU A 255 20.91 -14.85 9.85
CA LEU A 255 21.62 -15.78 8.96
C LEU A 255 21.07 -17.22 9.07
N ALA A 256 20.82 -17.70 10.30
CA ALA A 256 20.24 -19.02 10.54
C ALA A 256 18.79 -19.13 10.04
N ALA A 257 17.99 -18.06 10.19
CA ALA A 257 16.64 -17.96 9.64
C ALA A 257 16.63 -18.03 8.11
N VAL A 258 17.55 -17.32 7.44
CA VAL A 258 17.68 -17.38 5.97
C VAL A 258 18.16 -18.75 5.50
N ASP A 259 19.14 -19.37 6.15
CA ASP A 259 19.63 -20.71 5.76
C ASP A 259 18.53 -21.79 5.91
N GLN A 260 17.70 -21.71 6.97
CA GLN A 260 16.52 -22.56 7.10
C GLN A 260 15.51 -22.31 5.97
N ALA A 261 15.19 -21.05 5.65
CA ALA A 261 14.28 -20.73 4.55
C ALA A 261 14.76 -21.28 3.19
N ILE A 262 16.07 -21.41 3.01
CA ILE A 262 16.69 -22.02 1.83
C ILE A 262 16.47 -23.55 1.80
N ASP A 263 16.70 -24.30 2.89
CA ASP A 263 16.43 -25.75 2.89
C ASP A 263 14.93 -26.06 2.84
N ASP A 264 14.10 -25.25 3.51
CA ASP A 264 12.64 -25.35 3.47
C ASP A 264 12.06 -25.14 2.07
N ARG A 265 12.82 -24.48 1.18
CA ARG A 265 12.51 -24.14 -0.23
C ARG A 265 11.38 -23.13 -0.40
N VAL A 266 11.45 -22.03 0.35
CA VAL A 266 10.59 -20.86 0.10
C VAL A 266 10.74 -20.35 -1.34
N SER A 267 9.74 -19.61 -1.83
CA SER A 267 9.67 -19.14 -3.23
C SER A 267 10.05 -17.66 -3.37
N VAL A 268 9.72 -16.90 -2.34
CA VAL A 268 10.16 -15.53 -2.08
C VAL A 268 10.62 -15.47 -0.62
N LEU A 269 11.59 -14.63 -0.31
CA LEU A 269 12.11 -14.36 1.02
C LEU A 269 11.99 -12.85 1.29
N LEU A 270 11.26 -12.51 2.35
CA LEU A 270 11.04 -11.15 2.84
C LEU A 270 11.95 -10.91 4.06
N ILE A 271 12.82 -9.90 3.95
CA ILE A 271 13.72 -9.44 5.02
C ILE A 271 13.44 -7.96 5.27
N PRO A 272 12.40 -7.63 6.06
CA PRO A 272 11.89 -6.28 6.27
C PRO A 272 12.63 -5.55 7.41
N LEU A 273 13.91 -5.90 7.61
CA LEU A 273 14.79 -5.46 8.69
C LEU A 273 15.75 -4.37 8.15
N GLY A 274 16.89 -4.14 8.81
CA GLY A 274 17.96 -3.31 8.27
C GLY A 274 19.03 -2.93 9.30
N GLY A 275 20.19 -2.53 8.79
CA GLY A 275 21.34 -2.07 9.58
C GLY A 275 22.19 -1.07 8.80
N MET A 276 23.29 -0.63 9.41
CA MET A 276 24.28 0.25 8.75
C MET A 276 24.90 -0.44 7.52
N PRO A 277 25.25 0.29 6.45
CA PRO A 277 25.93 -0.29 5.29
C PRO A 277 27.27 -0.93 5.67
N LEU A 278 27.49 -2.17 5.24
CA LEU A 278 28.74 -2.93 5.39
C LEU A 278 29.20 -3.47 4.02
N PRO A 279 30.50 -3.74 3.82
CA PRO A 279 30.99 -4.45 2.63
C PRO A 279 30.23 -5.77 2.43
N LEU A 280 29.90 -6.13 1.18
CA LEU A 280 28.93 -7.19 0.88
C LEU A 280 29.36 -8.61 1.31
N TYR A 281 30.60 -8.79 1.77
CA TYR A 281 31.13 -10.03 2.35
C TYR A 281 31.09 -10.06 3.88
N GLN A 282 30.84 -8.91 4.53
CA GLN A 282 30.63 -8.76 5.97
C GLN A 282 29.14 -8.65 6.31
N ASP A 283 28.33 -8.11 5.39
CA ASP A 283 26.86 -8.10 5.48
C ASP A 283 26.30 -9.54 5.41
N SER A 284 25.84 -10.06 6.55
CA SER A 284 25.26 -11.39 6.68
C SER A 284 24.03 -11.59 5.77
N VAL A 285 23.23 -10.54 5.56
CA VAL A 285 22.05 -10.58 4.69
C VAL A 285 22.46 -10.61 3.23
N ALA A 286 23.49 -9.87 2.82
CA ALA A 286 24.04 -9.92 1.46
C ALA A 286 24.60 -11.34 1.14
N VAL A 287 25.40 -11.92 2.04
CA VAL A 287 25.94 -13.28 1.88
C VAL A 287 24.82 -14.32 1.80
N ALA A 288 23.86 -14.28 2.74
CA ALA A 288 22.78 -15.26 2.80
C ALA A 288 21.81 -15.14 1.60
N SER A 289 21.47 -13.92 1.20
CA SER A 289 20.63 -13.67 0.02
C SER A 289 21.31 -14.10 -1.28
N PHE A 290 22.64 -14.03 -1.39
CA PHE A 290 23.34 -14.59 -2.56
C PHE A 290 23.19 -16.11 -2.63
N ALA A 291 23.20 -16.81 -1.49
CA ALA A 291 22.91 -18.25 -1.45
C ALA A 291 21.46 -18.55 -1.84
N ALA A 292 20.49 -17.78 -1.32
CA ALA A 292 19.06 -17.93 -1.65
C ALA A 292 18.77 -17.74 -3.14
N VAL A 293 19.31 -16.67 -3.75
CA VAL A 293 19.22 -16.41 -5.20
C VAL A 293 19.89 -17.52 -6.01
N GLY A 294 20.99 -18.09 -5.51
CA GLY A 294 21.63 -19.29 -6.06
C GLY A 294 20.77 -20.56 -6.03
N LYS A 295 19.72 -20.61 -5.22
CA LYS A 295 18.68 -21.66 -5.21
C LYS A 295 17.40 -21.25 -5.93
N GLY A 296 17.40 -20.11 -6.61
CA GLY A 296 16.27 -19.62 -7.40
C GLY A 296 15.20 -18.87 -6.57
N ILE A 297 15.49 -18.51 -5.32
CA ILE A 297 14.58 -17.76 -4.43
C ILE A 297 14.68 -16.26 -4.75
N VAL A 298 13.56 -15.54 -4.76
CA VAL A 298 13.55 -14.06 -4.87
C VAL A 298 13.74 -13.48 -3.48
N VAL A 299 14.66 -12.53 -3.29
CA VAL A 299 14.85 -11.84 -2.00
C VAL A 299 14.37 -10.39 -2.11
N CYS A 300 13.48 -9.99 -1.22
CA CYS A 300 12.92 -8.65 -1.14
C CYS A 300 13.19 -8.07 0.25
N ALA A 301 13.72 -6.85 0.32
CA ALA A 301 14.14 -6.22 1.56
C ALA A 301 13.82 -4.71 1.61
N SER A 302 13.77 -4.17 2.82
CA SER A 302 13.55 -2.75 3.09
C SER A 302 14.79 -1.90 2.78
N ALA A 303 14.58 -0.71 2.21
CA ALA A 303 15.66 0.28 2.03
C ALA A 303 16.16 0.87 3.37
N GLY A 304 15.36 0.80 4.44
CA GLY A 304 15.65 1.42 5.73
C GLY A 304 14.81 2.68 5.97
N ASN A 305 14.66 3.05 7.25
CA ASN A 305 13.85 4.18 7.70
C ASN A 305 14.70 5.33 8.26
N GLY A 306 16.00 5.38 7.91
CA GLY A 306 16.97 6.34 8.43
C GLY A 306 16.97 7.68 7.70
N GLY A 307 16.27 7.78 6.56
CA GLY A 307 16.25 8.96 5.70
C GLY A 307 15.85 10.26 6.42
N PRO A 308 16.23 11.42 5.87
CA PRO A 308 16.29 11.66 4.41
C PRO A 308 17.70 11.89 3.83
N ARG A 309 18.80 11.64 4.56
CA ARG A 309 20.15 11.97 4.06
C ARG A 309 20.55 10.96 2.97
N LYS A 310 21.51 11.37 2.14
CA LYS A 310 22.08 10.51 1.09
C LYS A 310 22.93 9.41 1.72
N SER A 311 22.89 8.23 1.12
CA SER A 311 23.69 7.05 1.53
C SER A 311 23.36 6.52 2.94
N GLU A 312 22.08 6.52 3.29
CA GLU A 312 21.54 5.91 4.52
C GLU A 312 20.77 4.60 4.23
N ILE A 313 21.03 3.97 3.08
CA ILE A 313 20.27 2.84 2.53
C ILE A 313 20.87 1.47 2.90
N SER A 314 20.03 0.59 3.43
CA SER A 314 20.36 -0.82 3.71
C SER A 314 20.14 -1.71 2.48
N HIS A 315 20.64 -2.95 2.54
CA HIS A 315 20.44 -3.99 1.51
C HIS A 315 20.88 -3.55 0.11
N GLU A 316 22.13 -3.09 0.02
CA GLU A 316 22.66 -2.51 -1.20
C GLU A 316 22.99 -3.54 -2.30
N ALA A 317 23.00 -4.84 -1.97
CA ALA A 317 23.35 -5.93 -2.86
C ALA A 317 22.44 -6.01 -4.12
N PRO A 318 23.00 -6.24 -5.32
CA PRO A 318 22.23 -6.23 -6.58
C PRO A 318 21.33 -7.46 -6.77
N TRP A 319 21.59 -8.56 -6.05
CA TRP A 319 20.73 -9.75 -6.10
C TRP A 319 19.50 -9.65 -5.17
N VAL A 320 19.37 -8.58 -4.38
CA VAL A 320 18.20 -8.26 -3.54
C VAL A 320 17.35 -7.19 -4.22
N VAL A 321 16.03 -7.30 -4.15
CA VAL A 321 15.08 -6.24 -4.53
C VAL A 321 14.86 -5.33 -3.32
N THR A 322 15.34 -4.09 -3.37
CA THR A 322 15.34 -3.16 -2.22
C THR A 322 14.25 -2.10 -2.38
N ALA A 323 13.27 -2.11 -1.48
CA ALA A 323 12.06 -1.29 -1.55
C ALA A 323 12.12 -0.05 -0.64
N GLY A 324 11.98 1.14 -1.23
CA GLY A 324 11.66 2.37 -0.50
C GLY A 324 10.16 2.52 -0.24
N ALA A 325 9.78 3.46 0.62
CA ALA A 325 8.39 3.65 1.06
C ALA A 325 7.71 4.83 0.35
N SER A 326 6.46 4.62 -0.08
CA SER A 326 5.56 5.66 -0.57
C SER A 326 4.25 5.72 0.21
N SER A 327 3.59 6.88 0.18
CA SER A 327 2.21 7.05 0.60
C SER A 327 1.23 6.51 -0.45
N ALA A 328 0.06 6.05 0.01
CA ALA A 328 -1.10 5.81 -0.84
C ALA A 328 -2.07 7.00 -0.74
N ASP A 329 -3.06 7.11 -1.63
CA ASP A 329 -4.00 8.24 -1.63
C ASP A 329 -5.13 8.09 -0.59
N ARG A 330 -4.95 7.19 0.39
CA ARG A 330 -5.79 7.05 1.59
C ARG A 330 -5.12 7.72 2.79
N ARG A 331 -5.83 8.64 3.45
CA ARG A 331 -5.41 9.30 4.69
C ARG A 331 -6.47 9.13 5.79
N VAL A 332 -6.08 9.12 7.07
CA VAL A 332 -7.03 9.04 8.20
C VAL A 332 -7.04 10.36 8.96
N ILE A 333 -7.97 11.25 8.60
CA ILE A 333 -7.85 12.69 8.84
C ILE A 333 -8.16 13.07 10.29
N ALA A 334 -7.25 13.84 10.88
CA ALA A 334 -7.42 14.54 12.14
C ALA A 334 -7.02 16.01 11.95
N THR A 335 -8.01 16.89 11.84
CA THR A 335 -7.79 18.33 11.61
C THR A 335 -7.63 19.07 12.93
N VAL A 336 -6.58 19.87 13.05
CA VAL A 336 -6.39 20.82 14.17
C VAL A 336 -6.98 22.16 13.73
N ARG A 337 -8.11 22.56 14.32
CA ARG A 337 -8.71 23.88 14.13
C ARG A 337 -8.19 24.84 15.19
N LEU A 338 -7.51 25.91 14.78
CA LEU A 338 -6.97 26.93 15.67
C LEU A 338 -8.04 27.98 16.03
N GLY A 339 -7.88 28.65 17.18
CA GLY A 339 -8.80 29.69 17.65
C GLY A 339 -8.90 30.93 16.75
N ASN A 340 -7.97 31.11 15.81
CA ASN A 340 -8.02 32.14 14.76
C ASN A 340 -8.71 31.66 13.46
N GLY A 341 -9.34 30.49 13.46
CA GLY A 341 -10.07 29.93 12.31
C GLY A 341 -9.23 29.18 11.28
N VAL A 342 -7.91 29.06 11.47
CA VAL A 342 -7.04 28.28 10.59
C VAL A 342 -7.20 26.78 10.86
N ASP A 343 -7.45 25.99 9.82
CA ASP A 343 -7.44 24.53 9.87
C ASP A 343 -6.11 23.95 9.38
N LEU A 344 -5.55 23.00 10.13
CA LEU A 344 -4.31 22.28 9.80
C LEU A 344 -4.60 20.78 9.69
N VAL A 345 -4.34 20.18 8.52
CA VAL A 345 -4.83 18.84 8.16
C VAL A 345 -3.80 17.74 8.43
N GLY A 346 -3.83 17.23 9.66
CA GLY A 346 -3.05 16.08 10.10
C GLY A 346 -3.75 14.73 9.91
N GLU A 347 -3.13 13.68 10.45
CA GLU A 347 -3.69 12.33 10.50
C GLU A 347 -3.66 11.74 11.92
N SER A 348 -4.54 10.76 12.18
CA SER A 348 -4.49 9.90 13.35
C SER A 348 -5.28 8.61 13.11
N GLY A 349 -4.72 7.47 13.52
CA GLY A 349 -5.42 6.18 13.46
C GLY A 349 -6.52 6.04 14.51
N PHE A 350 -6.44 6.80 15.61
CA PHE A 350 -7.50 6.87 16.60
C PHE A 350 -8.49 7.97 16.24
N GLN A 351 -9.76 7.58 16.10
CA GLN A 351 -10.86 8.44 15.63
C GLN A 351 -12.03 8.27 16.62
N PRO A 352 -11.98 8.92 17.81
CA PRO A 352 -13.01 8.76 18.82
C PRO A 352 -14.39 9.27 18.36
N PRO A 353 -15.49 8.69 18.85
CA PRO A 353 -16.83 9.25 18.73
C PRO A 353 -16.91 10.71 19.24
N LYS A 354 -17.87 11.48 18.74
CA LYS A 354 -18.06 12.90 19.14
C LYS A 354 -18.64 13.02 20.56
N GLU A 355 -19.23 11.93 21.02
CA GLU A 355 -19.79 11.72 22.35
C GLU A 355 -18.65 11.58 23.36
N ASP A 356 -17.62 10.79 23.02
CA ASP A 356 -16.43 10.54 23.86
C ASP A 356 -15.42 11.71 23.78
N PHE A 357 -15.26 12.33 22.61
CA PHE A 357 -14.42 13.51 22.41
C PHE A 357 -15.14 14.60 21.59
N PRO A 358 -15.98 15.44 22.23
CA PRO A 358 -16.65 16.53 21.55
C PRO A 358 -15.67 17.57 21.01
N THR A 359 -15.99 18.14 19.85
CA THR A 359 -15.21 19.21 19.19
C THR A 359 -15.32 20.53 19.96
N SER A 360 -14.58 20.63 21.05
CA SER A 360 -14.45 21.82 21.92
C SER A 360 -13.09 22.47 21.74
N PHE A 361 -13.03 23.81 21.72
CA PHE A 361 -11.76 24.52 21.87
C PHE A 361 -11.17 24.30 23.27
N ARG A 362 -9.90 23.95 23.33
CA ARG A 362 -9.11 23.69 24.55
C ARG A 362 -7.80 24.50 24.49
N PRO A 363 -7.24 24.92 25.64
CA PRO A 363 -5.94 25.59 25.67
C PRO A 363 -4.83 24.73 25.06
N LEU A 364 -3.98 25.35 24.24
CA LEU A 364 -2.75 24.73 23.74
C LEU A 364 -1.65 24.86 24.79
N ALA A 365 -0.86 23.81 24.97
CA ALA A 365 0.37 23.82 25.74
C ALA A 365 1.52 23.32 24.86
N PHE A 366 2.61 24.09 24.76
CA PHE A 366 3.86 23.64 24.16
C PHE A 366 4.96 23.64 25.23
N PRO A 367 5.24 22.50 25.88
CA PRO A 367 6.25 22.43 26.94
C PRO A 367 7.65 22.88 26.48
N GLY A 368 7.96 22.71 25.19
CA GLY A 368 9.21 23.18 24.57
C GLY A 368 9.27 24.67 24.22
N ILE A 369 8.38 25.51 24.75
CA ILE A 369 8.26 26.93 24.35
C ILE A 369 9.56 27.72 24.59
N ASP A 370 10.22 27.47 25.71
CA ASP A 370 11.50 28.09 26.14
C ASP A 370 12.73 27.42 25.49
N GLY A 371 12.53 26.44 24.62
CA GLY A 371 13.58 25.81 23.81
C GLY A 371 14.21 24.54 24.37
N ASP A 372 13.81 24.06 25.55
CA ASP A 372 14.28 22.76 26.09
C ASP A 372 13.93 21.60 25.11
N PRO A 373 14.92 20.87 24.59
CA PRO A 373 14.68 19.70 23.76
C PRO A 373 13.91 18.59 24.48
N ALA A 374 14.05 18.42 25.80
CA ALA A 374 13.37 17.34 26.51
C ALA A 374 11.86 17.61 26.63
N ALA A 375 11.47 18.82 27.02
CA ALA A 375 10.07 19.26 27.04
C ALA A 375 9.48 19.34 25.63
N ALA A 376 10.22 19.86 24.64
CA ALA A 376 9.76 19.92 23.24
C ALA A 376 9.49 18.53 22.62
N ASN A 377 10.14 17.48 23.11
CA ASN A 377 9.90 16.10 22.71
C ASN A 377 8.92 15.34 23.62
N CYS A 378 8.37 15.96 24.67
CA CYS A 378 7.44 15.33 25.60
C CYS A 378 8.01 14.07 26.28
N HIS A 379 9.26 14.10 26.73
CA HIS A 379 9.81 13.02 27.55
C HIS A 379 9.13 12.95 28.93
N ASN A 380 9.04 11.74 29.50
CA ASN A 380 8.32 11.50 30.76
C ASN A 380 8.74 12.41 31.93
N ARG A 381 10.04 12.69 32.08
CA ARG A 381 10.56 13.57 33.15
C ARG A 381 10.29 15.06 32.93
N SER A 382 10.18 15.53 31.69
CA SER A 382 9.97 16.97 31.39
C SER A 382 8.50 17.39 31.37
N LEU A 383 7.56 16.45 31.50
CA LEU A 383 6.14 16.73 31.68
C LEU A 383 5.62 16.51 33.11
N ALA A 384 6.40 15.85 33.98
CA ALA A 384 5.95 15.39 35.29
C ALA A 384 5.46 16.53 36.22
N ASP A 385 6.14 17.68 36.19
CA ASP A 385 5.85 18.83 37.04
C ASP A 385 4.91 19.86 36.36
N LEU A 386 4.33 19.53 35.20
CA LEU A 386 3.48 20.44 34.41
C LEU A 386 1.99 20.09 34.58
N ASP A 387 1.17 21.06 34.97
CA ASP A 387 -0.29 20.91 34.89
C ASP A 387 -0.75 21.02 33.43
N LEU A 388 -1.04 19.87 32.80
CA LEU A 388 -1.56 19.79 31.43
C LEU A 388 -3.05 19.43 31.40
N ARG A 389 -3.74 19.46 32.56
CA ARG A 389 -5.15 19.03 32.70
C ARG A 389 -6.08 19.73 31.72
N GLY A 390 -6.75 18.94 30.88
CA GLY A 390 -7.73 19.42 29.91
C GLY A 390 -7.15 20.09 28.65
N LYS A 391 -5.82 20.29 28.59
CA LYS A 391 -5.11 21.00 27.51
C LYS A 391 -4.79 20.07 26.34
N ILE A 392 -4.51 20.67 25.18
CA ILE A 392 -3.94 19.96 24.02
C ILE A 392 -2.43 20.21 24.02
N VAL A 393 -1.64 19.15 24.12
CA VAL A 393 -0.18 19.23 24.29
C VAL A 393 0.52 19.07 22.94
N LEU A 394 1.44 19.95 22.63
CA LEU A 394 2.21 19.96 21.39
C LEU A 394 3.59 19.33 21.60
N CYS A 395 3.93 18.32 20.79
CA CYS A 395 5.16 17.55 20.90
C CYS A 395 5.86 17.41 19.54
N PHE A 396 7.19 17.41 19.50
CA PHE A 396 7.94 16.97 18.32
C PHE A 396 7.82 15.44 18.14
N ALA A 397 7.54 15.01 16.92
CA ALA A 397 7.58 13.60 16.51
C ALA A 397 9.01 13.05 16.44
N GLY A 398 9.22 11.82 16.91
CA GLY A 398 10.51 11.12 16.93
C GLY A 398 11.40 11.40 18.15
N ASP A 399 12.64 10.90 18.09
CA ASP A 399 13.67 10.85 19.16
C ASP A 399 13.32 10.03 20.43
N ALA A 400 12.03 9.92 20.77
CA ALA A 400 11.48 8.93 21.69
C ALA A 400 10.27 8.25 21.03
N GLU A 401 9.89 7.06 21.53
CA GLU A 401 8.67 6.39 21.07
C GLU A 401 7.43 7.24 21.31
N ASN A 402 6.50 7.24 20.34
CA ASN A 402 5.24 7.97 20.49
C ASN A 402 4.43 7.45 21.69
N THR A 403 4.43 6.13 21.95
CA THR A 403 3.79 5.49 23.10
C THR A 403 4.19 6.12 24.44
N ASP A 404 5.50 6.36 24.64
CA ASP A 404 6.02 6.95 25.88
C ASP A 404 5.69 8.44 26.01
N LYS A 405 5.71 9.19 24.90
CA LYS A 405 5.28 10.60 24.87
C LYS A 405 3.80 10.74 25.26
N PHE A 406 2.97 9.83 24.76
CA PHE A 406 1.53 9.81 25.03
C PHE A 406 1.23 9.39 26.47
N ARG A 407 1.92 8.38 27.00
CA ARG A 407 1.83 8.00 28.42
C ARG A 407 2.26 9.15 29.33
N ALA A 408 3.35 9.85 29.00
CA ALA A 408 3.80 11.03 29.73
C ALA A 408 2.77 12.16 29.73
N ALA A 409 2.21 12.49 28.56
CA ALA A 409 1.18 13.52 28.43
C ALA A 409 -0.11 13.14 29.20
N SER A 410 -0.53 11.86 29.12
CA SER A 410 -1.68 11.34 29.85
C SER A 410 -1.48 11.41 31.37
N ASN A 411 -0.29 11.07 31.87
CA ASN A 411 0.05 11.17 33.30
C ASN A 411 0.00 12.62 33.80
N ALA A 412 0.36 13.60 32.95
CA ALA A 412 0.24 15.04 33.23
C ALA A 412 -1.19 15.60 33.01
N GLY A 413 -2.17 14.74 32.65
CA GLY A 413 -3.58 15.11 32.48
C GLY A 413 -3.97 15.69 31.11
N ALA A 414 -3.11 15.58 30.10
CA ALA A 414 -3.41 16.07 28.75
C ALA A 414 -4.71 15.46 28.18
N ALA A 415 -5.57 16.30 27.59
CA ALA A 415 -6.79 15.83 26.94
C ALA A 415 -6.56 15.33 25.51
N ALA A 416 -5.49 15.79 24.85
CA ALA A 416 -5.10 15.36 23.51
C ALA A 416 -3.63 15.74 23.24
N VAL A 417 -3.03 15.12 22.22
CA VAL A 417 -1.64 15.41 21.80
C VAL A 417 -1.56 15.73 20.31
N ILE A 418 -0.92 16.84 19.96
CA ILE A 418 -0.53 17.14 18.59
C ILE A 418 0.94 16.77 18.41
N LEU A 419 1.21 15.80 17.53
CA LEU A 419 2.57 15.53 17.06
C LEU A 419 2.86 16.47 15.88
N MET A 420 3.95 17.23 15.92
CA MET A 420 4.46 17.92 14.72
C MET A 420 5.70 17.24 14.16
N ASN A 421 5.78 17.16 12.83
CA ASN A 421 7.01 16.75 12.17
C ASN A 421 8.15 17.75 12.37
N ARG A 422 9.37 17.22 12.49
CA ARG A 422 10.61 17.99 12.32
C ARG A 422 10.94 18.13 10.83
N ARG A 423 11.84 19.06 10.48
CA ARG A 423 12.30 19.28 9.08
C ARG A 423 12.75 17.99 8.37
N ARG A 424 13.35 17.03 9.08
CA ARG A 424 13.79 15.74 8.49
C ARG A 424 12.64 14.78 8.14
N HIS A 425 11.44 14.96 8.71
CA HIS A 425 10.24 14.14 8.43
C HIS A 425 9.27 14.82 7.45
N GLY A 426 9.46 16.12 7.15
CA GLY A 426 8.71 16.84 6.13
C GLY A 426 7.19 16.72 6.23
N PHE A 427 6.56 16.28 5.15
CA PHE A 427 5.12 16.16 4.95
C PHE A 427 4.55 14.77 5.30
N THR A 428 5.39 13.76 5.54
CA THR A 428 4.94 12.40 5.87
C THR A 428 4.26 12.36 7.24
N THR A 429 2.92 12.35 7.25
CA THR A 429 2.09 12.30 8.46
C THR A 429 1.65 10.87 8.75
N ARG A 430 1.58 10.49 10.03
CA ARG A 430 1.24 9.12 10.43
C ARG A 430 -0.18 9.00 10.95
N SER A 431 -0.80 7.87 10.66
CA SER A 431 -2.05 7.38 11.22
C SER A 431 -1.79 6.36 12.35
N ASP A 432 -0.74 6.57 13.15
CA ASP A 432 -0.46 5.71 14.31
C ASP A 432 -1.66 5.78 15.30
N THR A 433 -1.99 4.67 15.98
CA THR A 433 -3.03 4.63 17.04
C THR A 433 -2.42 4.91 18.41
N HIS A 434 -3.10 5.71 19.24
CA HIS A 434 -2.60 6.13 20.54
C HIS A 434 -3.72 6.17 21.60
N ASP A 435 -3.34 6.11 22.87
CA ASP A 435 -4.26 6.10 24.03
C ASP A 435 -4.95 7.45 24.29
N LEU A 436 -4.47 8.54 23.67
CA LEU A 436 -5.12 9.85 23.70
C LEU A 436 -5.55 10.28 22.28
N PRO A 437 -6.65 11.06 22.15
CA PRO A 437 -6.99 11.77 20.93
C PRO A 437 -5.80 12.58 20.38
N ALA A 438 -5.58 12.54 19.07
CA ALA A 438 -4.37 13.09 18.47
C ALA A 438 -4.53 13.64 17.06
N ALA A 439 -3.53 14.42 16.64
CA ALA A 439 -3.28 14.73 15.23
C ALA A 439 -1.77 14.80 14.97
N HIS A 440 -1.28 14.13 13.93
CA HIS A 440 0.09 14.26 13.43
C HIS A 440 0.12 15.24 12.25
N LEU A 441 0.74 16.39 12.45
CA LEU A 441 0.89 17.49 11.49
C LEU A 441 2.21 17.42 10.71
N SER A 442 2.21 17.95 9.48
CA SER A 442 3.43 18.15 8.69
C SER A 442 4.39 19.14 9.35
N TYR A 443 5.63 19.22 8.87
CA TYR A 443 6.59 20.22 9.33
C TYR A 443 6.13 21.66 9.04
N MET A 444 5.39 21.89 7.96
CA MET A 444 4.88 23.22 7.63
C MET A 444 3.69 23.60 8.51
N ASP A 445 2.73 22.70 8.69
CA ASP A 445 1.57 22.92 9.57
C ASP A 445 2.01 23.05 11.04
N GLY A 446 2.96 22.22 11.47
CA GLY A 446 3.59 22.31 12.78
C GLY A 446 4.28 23.67 13.03
N ARG A 447 4.89 24.26 12.00
CA ARG A 447 5.43 25.63 12.09
C ARG A 447 4.32 26.67 12.22
N LEU A 448 3.22 26.54 11.47
CA LEU A 448 2.08 27.47 11.56
C LEU A 448 1.45 27.42 12.96
N LEU A 449 1.16 26.22 13.49
CA LEU A 449 0.69 26.01 14.86
C LEU A 449 1.64 26.62 15.90
N ARG A 450 2.94 26.38 15.77
CA ARG A 450 3.93 26.91 16.72
C ARG A 450 4.02 28.44 16.66
N SER A 451 3.95 29.03 15.47
CA SER A 451 3.88 30.49 15.29
C SER A 451 2.60 31.08 15.88
N TYR A 452 1.46 30.39 15.74
CA TYR A 452 0.20 30.80 16.40
C TYR A 452 0.34 30.82 17.93
N ILE A 453 0.93 29.78 18.53
CA ILE A 453 1.19 29.71 19.98
C ILE A 453 2.11 30.85 20.44
N TYR A 454 3.22 31.12 19.76
CA TYR A 454 4.09 32.26 20.09
C TYR A 454 3.42 33.63 19.90
N SER A 455 2.34 33.72 19.11
CA SER A 455 1.61 34.97 18.85
C SER A 455 0.44 35.24 19.80
N SER A 456 0.09 34.30 20.69
CA SER A 456 -1.11 34.42 21.53
C SER A 456 -0.91 33.86 22.94
N SER A 457 -1.10 34.72 23.94
CA SER A 457 -1.13 34.36 25.37
C SER A 457 -2.32 33.48 25.78
N SER A 458 -3.25 33.21 24.86
CA SER A 458 -4.47 32.43 25.07
C SER A 458 -4.75 31.50 23.87
N ALA A 459 -3.69 30.95 23.27
CA ALA A 459 -3.81 30.04 22.13
C ALA A 459 -4.69 28.81 22.44
N VAL A 460 -5.70 28.56 21.60
CA VAL A 460 -6.63 27.43 21.73
C VAL A 460 -6.73 26.65 20.42
N ALA A 461 -7.06 25.36 20.50
CA ALA A 461 -7.41 24.55 19.35
C ALA A 461 -8.51 23.53 19.67
N ALA A 462 -9.16 23.02 18.63
CA ALA A 462 -10.03 21.85 18.69
C ALA A 462 -9.51 20.77 17.73
N LEU A 463 -9.68 19.50 18.07
CA LEU A 463 -9.46 18.39 17.13
C LEU A 463 -10.78 18.00 16.45
N ILE A 464 -10.71 17.73 15.14
CA ILE A 464 -11.84 17.31 14.31
C ILE A 464 -11.47 16.00 13.61
N PHE A 465 -12.12 14.93 14.03
CA PHE A 465 -11.93 13.57 13.51
C PHE A 465 -12.88 13.36 12.32
N ASN A 466 -12.31 13.20 11.12
CA ASN A 466 -13.05 13.12 9.86
C ASN A 466 -12.99 11.71 9.23
N GLY A 467 -12.43 10.72 9.92
CA GLY A 467 -12.34 9.35 9.46
C GLY A 467 -11.36 9.15 8.30
N THR A 468 -11.58 8.08 7.52
CA THR A 468 -10.73 7.74 6.37
C THR A 468 -11.23 8.44 5.10
N VAL A 469 -10.33 9.15 4.42
CA VAL A 469 -10.55 9.72 3.09
C VAL A 469 -9.68 9.01 2.05
N TYR A 470 -10.07 9.11 0.77
CA TYR A 470 -9.40 8.54 -0.39
C TYR A 470 -9.27 9.62 -1.48
N GLY A 471 -8.39 9.44 -2.47
CA GLY A 471 -8.15 10.45 -3.50
C GLY A 471 -7.22 11.59 -3.06
N ALA A 472 -6.49 11.44 -1.95
CA ALA A 472 -5.51 12.44 -1.52
C ALA A 472 -4.38 12.64 -2.55
N ARG A 473 -3.83 13.87 -2.63
CA ARG A 473 -2.79 14.25 -3.59
C ARG A 473 -1.70 15.13 -2.96
N PRO A 474 -0.46 15.13 -3.50
CA PRO A 474 0.05 14.22 -4.56
C PRO A 474 0.15 12.79 -4.04
N SER A 475 -0.04 11.79 -4.91
CA SER A 475 0.06 10.38 -4.51
C SER A 475 0.25 9.44 -5.70
N PRO A 476 1.09 8.38 -5.60
CA PRO A 476 2.02 8.11 -4.51
C PRO A 476 3.10 9.19 -4.37
N ALA A 477 3.43 9.55 -3.14
CA ALA A 477 4.56 10.41 -2.81
C ALA A 477 5.60 9.64 -1.98
N ILE A 478 6.87 10.00 -2.08
CA ILE A 478 7.99 9.28 -1.46
C ILE A 478 8.12 9.73 -0.02
N ALA A 479 8.09 8.78 0.93
CA ALA A 479 8.18 9.10 2.35
C ALA A 479 9.52 9.76 2.71
N ALA A 480 9.47 10.80 3.53
CA ALA A 480 10.67 11.53 3.99
C ALA A 480 11.63 10.63 4.77
N PHE A 481 11.11 9.70 5.57
CA PHE A 481 11.90 8.73 6.33
C PHE A 481 12.53 7.62 5.48
N SER A 482 12.04 7.40 4.25
CA SER A 482 12.57 6.33 3.39
C SER A 482 14.05 6.60 3.12
N SER A 483 14.92 5.67 3.50
CA SER A 483 16.36 5.80 3.29
C SER A 483 16.72 6.01 1.81
N ARG A 484 17.76 6.82 1.57
CA ARG A 484 18.13 7.31 0.23
C ARG A 484 19.51 6.81 -0.20
N GLY A 485 19.68 6.58 -1.49
CA GLY A 485 20.97 6.32 -2.12
C GLY A 485 21.86 7.58 -2.22
N PRO A 486 23.02 7.49 -2.91
CA PRO A 486 23.55 6.30 -3.58
C PRO A 486 24.05 5.25 -2.59
N SER A 487 24.14 4.00 -3.05
CA SER A 487 24.82 2.95 -2.29
C SER A 487 26.31 3.26 -2.12
N LEU A 488 26.88 2.82 -1.00
CA LEU A 488 28.32 2.91 -0.71
C LEU A 488 29.10 1.63 -1.10
N MET A 489 28.45 0.47 -1.04
CA MET A 489 29.07 -0.86 -1.02
C MET A 489 28.86 -1.68 -2.31
N ASN A 490 27.94 -1.28 -3.20
CA ASN A 490 27.63 -2.01 -4.45
C ASN A 490 28.33 -1.43 -5.71
N GLY A 491 29.32 -0.57 -5.52
CA GLY A 491 30.04 0.10 -6.60
C GLY A 491 29.30 1.29 -7.23
N GLY A 492 28.02 1.52 -6.94
CA GLY A 492 27.22 2.66 -7.41
C GLY A 492 25.97 2.30 -8.22
N LEU A 493 25.56 1.02 -8.24
CA LEU A 493 24.26 0.60 -8.76
C LEU A 493 23.11 1.28 -7.99
N LEU A 494 22.08 1.71 -8.74
CA LEU A 494 20.98 2.49 -8.19
C LEU A 494 20.24 1.69 -7.10
N LYS A 495 20.12 2.30 -5.92
CA LYS A 495 19.29 1.85 -4.81
C LYS A 495 18.52 3.06 -4.23
N PRO A 496 17.26 2.91 -3.78
CA PRO A 496 16.45 1.68 -3.84
C PRO A 496 16.14 1.29 -5.30
N ASP A 497 15.68 0.06 -5.53
CA ASP A 497 15.33 -0.38 -6.89
C ASP A 497 13.92 0.09 -7.30
N ILE A 498 13.04 0.24 -6.31
CA ILE A 498 11.61 0.51 -6.47
C ILE A 498 11.04 1.14 -5.18
N ILE A 499 9.87 1.79 -5.25
CA ILE A 499 9.07 2.17 -4.07
C ILE A 499 7.72 1.46 -4.08
N ALA A 500 7.15 1.23 -2.89
CA ALA A 500 5.85 0.60 -2.72
C ALA A 500 5.15 1.17 -1.45
N PRO A 501 3.83 0.93 -1.27
CA PRO A 501 3.08 1.52 -0.17
C PRO A 501 3.67 1.15 1.19
N GLY A 502 4.12 2.17 1.93
CA GLY A 502 4.85 2.04 3.18
C GLY A 502 4.55 3.13 4.20
N VAL A 503 3.57 4.01 3.93
CA VAL A 503 3.01 4.97 4.90
C VAL A 503 1.57 4.59 5.20
N ASN A 504 1.19 4.61 6.47
CA ASN A 504 -0.17 4.38 6.99
C ASN A 504 -0.82 3.11 6.40
N VAL A 505 -0.08 1.99 6.40
CA VAL A 505 -0.56 0.69 5.92
C VAL A 505 -1.30 -0.03 7.05
N LEU A 506 -2.56 -0.40 6.80
CA LEU A 506 -3.38 -1.17 7.74
C LEU A 506 -3.20 -2.68 7.47
N SER A 507 -2.75 -3.44 8.48
CA SER A 507 -2.55 -4.90 8.39
C SER A 507 -2.80 -5.57 9.74
N ALA A 508 -2.72 -6.91 9.77
CA ALA A 508 -2.94 -7.76 10.93
C ALA A 508 -2.06 -7.36 12.14
N TRP A 509 -2.56 -7.58 13.34
CA TRP A 509 -1.87 -7.27 14.59
C TRP A 509 -2.13 -8.36 15.67
N PRO A 510 -1.15 -8.71 16.52
CA PRO A 510 -1.29 -9.81 17.48
C PRO A 510 -2.29 -9.44 18.60
N SER A 511 -3.31 -10.29 18.76
CA SER A 511 -4.36 -10.12 19.78
C SER A 511 -3.94 -10.51 21.22
N SER A 512 -2.63 -10.60 21.49
CA SER A 512 -2.07 -11.07 22.77
C SER A 512 -1.99 -9.99 23.85
N ALA A 513 -2.31 -8.73 23.53
CA ALA A 513 -2.60 -7.69 24.50
C ALA A 513 -4.12 -7.53 24.62
N VAL A 514 -4.64 -7.52 25.86
CA VAL A 514 -6.06 -7.72 26.21
C VAL A 514 -7.01 -6.61 25.69
N SER A 515 -6.47 -5.54 25.12
CA SER A 515 -7.18 -4.42 24.52
C SER A 515 -6.71 -4.05 23.10
N ALA A 516 -5.79 -4.81 22.50
CA ALA A 516 -5.21 -4.45 21.20
C ALA A 516 -6.16 -4.69 20.01
N PRO A 517 -6.18 -3.81 18.99
CA PRO A 517 -7.00 -3.99 17.81
C PRO A 517 -6.50 -5.16 16.96
N LEU A 518 -7.42 -5.84 16.25
CA LEU A 518 -7.08 -6.91 15.29
C LEU A 518 -6.22 -6.40 14.11
N PHE A 519 -6.36 -5.13 13.74
CA PHE A 519 -5.58 -4.53 12.67
C PHE A 519 -5.01 -3.19 13.13
N ASN A 520 -3.75 -2.93 12.79
CA ASN A 520 -3.02 -1.71 13.17
C ASN A 520 -2.44 -1.00 11.94
N PHE A 521 -2.26 0.31 12.05
CA PHE A 521 -1.54 1.12 11.06
C PHE A 521 -0.05 1.13 11.38
N MET A 522 0.80 0.94 10.37
CA MET A 522 2.25 1.15 10.49
C MET A 522 2.80 1.92 9.28
N SER A 523 3.95 2.56 9.50
CA SER A 523 4.72 3.26 8.47
C SER A 523 6.20 2.84 8.50
N GLY A 524 6.69 2.29 7.39
CA GLY A 524 8.06 1.82 7.23
C GLY A 524 8.33 1.24 5.84
N THR A 525 9.60 1.25 5.42
CA THR A 525 10.08 0.52 4.23
C THR A 525 9.88 -1.00 4.36
N SER A 526 9.77 -1.50 5.59
CA SER A 526 9.37 -2.86 5.94
C SER A 526 8.02 -3.25 5.34
N MET A 527 7.02 -2.37 5.44
CA MET A 527 5.70 -2.55 4.82
C MET A 527 5.79 -2.48 3.28
N ALA A 528 6.63 -1.61 2.73
CA ALA A 528 6.87 -1.53 1.29
C ALA A 528 7.52 -2.81 0.74
N ALA A 529 8.52 -3.36 1.44
CA ALA A 529 9.16 -4.64 1.10
C ALA A 529 8.16 -5.80 1.12
N ALA A 530 7.21 -5.81 2.06
CA ALA A 530 6.15 -6.81 2.12
C ALA A 530 5.20 -6.76 0.90
N HIS A 531 4.84 -5.56 0.41
CA HIS A 531 4.09 -5.42 -0.85
C HIS A 531 4.87 -5.99 -2.04
N VAL A 532 6.16 -5.67 -2.15
CA VAL A 532 7.03 -6.17 -3.23
C VAL A 532 7.19 -7.70 -3.15
N ALA A 533 7.35 -8.27 -1.95
CA ALA A 533 7.47 -9.72 -1.75
C ALA A 533 6.19 -10.47 -2.15
N GLY A 534 5.02 -9.96 -1.76
CA GLY A 534 3.73 -10.55 -2.15
C GLY A 534 3.49 -10.48 -3.66
N VAL A 535 3.79 -9.36 -4.31
CA VAL A 535 3.71 -9.25 -5.78
C VAL A 535 4.75 -10.14 -6.47
N ALA A 536 5.96 -10.30 -5.93
CA ALA A 536 6.94 -11.27 -6.41
C ALA A 536 6.43 -12.73 -6.33
N ALA A 537 5.61 -13.06 -5.33
CA ALA A 537 4.96 -14.37 -5.22
C ALA A 537 3.88 -14.57 -6.31
N LEU A 538 3.09 -13.54 -6.63
CA LEU A 538 2.17 -13.57 -7.78
C LEU A 538 2.94 -13.82 -9.09
N ILE A 539 4.00 -13.04 -9.34
CA ILE A 539 4.86 -13.18 -10.53
C ILE A 539 5.44 -14.60 -10.59
N ARG A 540 5.90 -15.15 -9.45
CA ARG A 540 6.42 -16.52 -9.36
C ARG A 540 5.38 -17.59 -9.69
N LYS A 541 4.14 -17.49 -9.19
CA LYS A 541 3.07 -18.45 -9.51
C LYS A 541 2.74 -18.42 -11.01
N LYS A 542 2.69 -17.24 -11.62
CA LYS A 542 2.46 -17.09 -13.06
C LYS A 542 3.64 -17.54 -13.92
N HIS A 543 4.88 -17.31 -13.46
CA HIS A 543 6.11 -17.62 -14.19
C HIS A 543 7.06 -18.51 -13.36
N PRO A 544 6.73 -19.79 -13.07
CA PRO A 544 7.50 -20.60 -12.12
C PRO A 544 8.99 -20.77 -12.47
N ARG A 545 9.31 -20.76 -13.78
CA ARG A 545 10.66 -20.97 -14.33
C ARG A 545 11.51 -19.70 -14.48
N TRP A 546 11.04 -18.52 -14.08
CA TRP A 546 11.87 -17.31 -14.13
C TRP A 546 12.98 -17.34 -13.07
N SER A 547 14.14 -16.76 -13.41
CA SER A 547 15.20 -16.52 -12.44
C SER A 547 14.78 -15.41 -11.44
N PRO A 548 15.42 -15.32 -10.26
CA PRO A 548 15.23 -14.16 -9.38
C PRO A 548 15.55 -12.83 -10.07
N ALA A 549 16.57 -12.80 -10.95
CA ALA A 549 16.92 -11.62 -11.73
C ALA A 549 15.84 -11.23 -12.75
N MET A 550 15.18 -12.19 -13.42
CA MET A 550 14.03 -11.91 -14.29
C MET A 550 12.85 -11.31 -13.51
N ILE A 551 12.57 -11.81 -12.29
CA ILE A 551 11.50 -11.26 -11.43
C ILE A 551 11.88 -9.86 -10.92
N HIS A 552 13.13 -9.66 -10.48
CA HIS A 552 13.66 -8.34 -10.10
C HIS A 552 13.53 -7.35 -11.27
N SER A 553 14.01 -7.72 -12.45
CA SER A 553 13.89 -6.87 -13.64
C SER A 553 12.43 -6.62 -14.04
N ALA A 554 11.52 -7.57 -13.86
CA ALA A 554 10.10 -7.37 -14.18
C ALA A 554 9.44 -6.34 -13.25
N LEU A 555 9.76 -6.38 -11.95
CA LEU A 555 9.31 -5.40 -10.96
C LEU A 555 9.84 -3.99 -11.30
N VAL A 556 11.16 -3.87 -11.49
CA VAL A 556 11.84 -2.58 -11.72
C VAL A 556 11.46 -1.96 -13.06
N THR A 557 11.50 -2.72 -14.16
CA THR A 557 11.34 -2.14 -15.51
C THR A 557 9.90 -1.81 -15.91
N SER A 558 8.92 -2.14 -15.06
CA SER A 558 7.50 -1.86 -15.27
C SER A 558 6.90 -0.85 -14.28
N ALA A 559 7.70 -0.38 -13.31
CA ALA A 559 7.31 0.58 -12.29
C ALA A 559 6.85 1.93 -12.89
N SER A 560 5.92 2.61 -12.22
CA SER A 560 5.50 3.96 -12.60
C SER A 560 6.42 5.00 -12.00
N ASN A 561 7.14 5.75 -12.84
CA ASN A 561 7.91 6.91 -12.43
C ASN A 561 7.04 8.19 -12.27
N LEU A 562 5.72 8.04 -12.29
CA LEU A 562 4.72 9.10 -12.20
C LEU A 562 3.71 8.84 -11.07
N ASP A 563 3.11 9.91 -10.56
CA ASP A 563 1.98 9.86 -9.63
C ASP A 563 0.64 9.56 -10.34
N LEU A 564 -0.46 9.45 -9.57
CA LEU A 564 -1.79 9.12 -10.11
C LEU A 564 -2.38 10.20 -11.04
N ASP A 565 -1.86 11.42 -11.02
CA ASP A 565 -2.30 12.53 -11.87
C ASP A 565 -1.36 12.74 -13.07
N GLY A 566 -0.34 11.87 -13.22
CA GLY A 566 0.62 11.88 -14.32
C GLY A 566 1.84 12.79 -14.10
N ASN A 567 2.00 13.38 -12.93
CA ASN A 567 3.14 14.22 -12.57
C ASN A 567 4.36 13.38 -12.15
N GLN A 568 5.53 14.03 -12.00
CA GLN A 568 6.66 13.37 -11.33
C GLN A 568 6.32 13.09 -9.86
N LEU A 569 6.71 11.90 -9.37
CA LEU A 569 6.54 11.49 -7.98
C LEU A 569 7.04 12.58 -7.02
N PHE A 570 6.18 13.05 -6.10
CA PHE A 570 6.56 14.06 -5.10
C PHE A 570 7.44 13.43 -4.00
N ASP A 571 8.43 14.17 -3.48
CA ASP A 571 9.25 13.75 -2.34
C ASP A 571 8.85 14.53 -1.08
N GLU A 572 8.21 13.83 -0.13
CA GLU A 572 7.59 14.41 1.06
C GLU A 572 8.61 15.06 2.02
N LEU A 573 9.92 15.02 1.74
CA LEU A 573 10.93 15.78 2.48
C LEU A 573 10.65 17.30 2.49
N SER A 574 10.25 17.89 1.35
CA SER A 574 10.12 19.35 1.23
C SER A 574 9.26 19.78 0.04
N TYR A 575 8.64 20.96 0.17
CA TYR A 575 7.77 21.52 -0.86
C TYR A 575 8.49 21.70 -2.21
N ASN A 576 7.79 21.45 -3.32
CA ASN A 576 8.30 21.46 -4.69
C ASN A 576 9.52 20.55 -4.98
N ASN A 577 9.77 19.51 -4.17
CA ASN A 577 10.85 18.56 -4.43
C ASN A 577 10.37 17.39 -5.32
N SER A 578 10.90 17.32 -6.55
CA SER A 578 10.68 16.18 -7.45
C SER A 578 11.49 14.97 -7.00
N GLY A 579 10.83 13.81 -6.94
CA GLY A 579 11.41 12.55 -6.48
C GLY A 579 12.60 12.10 -7.32
N SER A 580 13.79 12.16 -6.73
CA SER A 580 15.01 11.64 -7.36
C SER A 580 15.00 10.11 -7.44
N LEU A 581 15.71 9.54 -8.41
CA LEU A 581 15.98 8.11 -8.53
C LEU A 581 16.63 7.53 -7.26
N LEU A 582 17.45 8.32 -6.55
CA LEU A 582 18.05 7.95 -5.26
C LEU A 582 17.02 7.80 -4.11
N ALA A 583 15.76 8.18 -4.35
CA ALA A 583 14.64 8.04 -3.44
C ALA A 583 13.56 7.08 -3.99
N ALA A 584 13.29 7.14 -5.29
CA ALA A 584 12.22 6.40 -5.96
C ALA A 584 12.66 5.04 -6.57
N GLY A 585 13.95 4.83 -6.80
CA GLY A 585 14.41 3.77 -7.70
C GLY A 585 13.86 3.98 -9.11
N ALA A 586 13.23 2.95 -9.68
CA ALA A 586 12.47 3.07 -10.93
C ALA A 586 11.07 3.69 -10.76
N GLY A 587 10.61 3.92 -9.53
CA GLY A 587 9.28 4.46 -9.20
C GLY A 587 8.37 3.44 -8.51
N GLN A 588 7.07 3.71 -8.52
CA GLN A 588 6.04 2.93 -7.83
C GLN A 588 5.88 1.52 -8.43
N LEU A 589 5.85 0.52 -7.56
CA LEU A 589 5.45 -0.85 -7.84
C LEU A 589 4.14 -0.90 -8.65
N HIS A 590 4.21 -1.49 -9.84
CA HIS A 590 3.07 -1.59 -10.77
C HIS A 590 2.85 -3.07 -11.18
N PRO A 591 2.01 -3.81 -10.44
CA PRO A 591 1.89 -5.26 -10.60
C PRO A 591 1.44 -5.70 -11.99
N ALA A 592 0.45 -5.03 -12.60
CA ALA A 592 -0.10 -5.41 -13.91
C ALA A 592 0.97 -5.38 -15.02
N GLY A 593 1.88 -4.40 -14.97
CA GLY A 593 3.09 -4.34 -15.79
C GLY A 593 4.05 -5.50 -15.47
N ALA A 594 4.41 -5.69 -14.21
CA ALA A 594 5.37 -6.70 -13.76
C ALA A 594 4.93 -8.15 -14.07
N MET A 595 3.63 -8.42 -14.15
CA MET A 595 3.12 -9.73 -14.60
C MET A 595 3.41 -10.03 -16.09
N ASN A 596 3.73 -9.02 -16.92
CA ASN A 596 3.94 -9.15 -18.36
C ASN A 596 4.87 -8.05 -18.94
N PRO A 597 6.10 -7.84 -18.46
CA PRO A 597 6.91 -6.66 -18.82
C PRO A 597 7.20 -6.60 -20.33
N GLY A 598 7.47 -7.76 -20.95
CA GLY A 598 7.72 -7.92 -22.38
C GLY A 598 9.19 -8.22 -22.68
N LEU A 599 10.09 -7.45 -22.09
CA LEU A 599 11.53 -7.74 -21.98
C LEU A 599 11.92 -7.80 -20.49
N VAL A 600 13.02 -8.49 -20.18
CA VAL A 600 13.70 -8.46 -18.88
C VAL A 600 15.22 -8.45 -19.08
N TYR A 601 15.96 -7.94 -18.10
CA TYR A 601 17.41 -8.07 -18.01
C TYR A 601 17.72 -9.22 -17.04
N ASP A 602 18.18 -10.36 -17.57
CA ASP A 602 18.48 -11.56 -16.79
C ASP A 602 19.96 -11.55 -16.35
N ILE A 603 20.25 -12.13 -15.18
CA ILE A 603 21.59 -12.18 -14.59
C ILE A 603 21.82 -13.57 -13.99
N GLU A 604 22.66 -14.37 -14.64
CA GLU A 604 23.14 -15.64 -14.09
C GLU A 604 24.08 -15.44 -12.89
N ARG A 605 24.07 -16.39 -11.93
CA ARG A 605 24.96 -16.39 -10.75
C ARG A 605 26.42 -16.11 -11.08
N LYS A 606 26.91 -16.67 -12.20
CA LYS A 606 28.31 -16.55 -12.66
C LYS A 606 28.74 -15.11 -12.96
N HIS A 607 27.82 -14.22 -13.35
CA HIS A 607 28.14 -12.83 -13.71
C HIS A 607 28.35 -11.93 -12.48
N PHE A 608 27.84 -12.31 -11.30
CA PHE A 608 28.14 -11.57 -10.07
C PHE A 608 29.58 -11.79 -9.58
N LEU A 609 30.28 -12.85 -10.01
CA LEU A 609 31.64 -13.15 -9.55
C LEU A 609 32.68 -12.10 -10.03
N PRO A 610 32.82 -11.81 -11.34
CA PRO A 610 33.71 -10.73 -11.79
C PRO A 610 33.23 -9.35 -11.33
N TYR A 611 31.93 -9.15 -11.10
CA TYR A 611 31.41 -7.92 -10.49
C TYR A 611 31.94 -7.73 -9.06
N LEU A 612 31.91 -8.77 -8.22
CA LEU A 612 32.45 -8.71 -6.85
C LEU A 612 33.96 -8.48 -6.85
N CYS A 613 34.71 -9.14 -7.73
CA CYS A 613 36.14 -8.82 -7.95
C CYS A 613 36.34 -7.36 -8.41
N GLY A 614 35.42 -6.81 -9.21
CA GLY A 614 35.42 -5.42 -9.67
C GLY A 614 35.06 -4.38 -8.61
N LEU A 615 34.53 -4.80 -7.45
CA LEU A 615 34.43 -3.93 -6.26
C LEU A 615 35.78 -3.78 -5.52
N GLY A 616 36.83 -4.48 -5.97
CA GLY A 616 38.15 -4.52 -5.32
C GLY A 616 38.28 -5.61 -4.25
N TYR A 617 37.32 -6.54 -4.14
CA TYR A 617 37.37 -7.64 -3.19
C TYR A 617 38.38 -8.72 -3.64
N SER A 618 39.11 -9.27 -2.67
CA SER A 618 40.01 -10.40 -2.88
C SER A 618 39.26 -11.70 -3.18
N SER A 619 39.94 -12.67 -3.78
CA SER A 619 39.42 -14.02 -4.02
C SER A 619 38.86 -14.70 -2.75
N THR A 620 39.35 -14.34 -1.56
CA THR A 620 38.86 -14.84 -0.26
C THR A 620 37.52 -14.21 0.13
N GLU A 621 37.38 -12.89 0.01
CA GLU A 621 36.14 -12.15 0.28
C GLU A 621 35.04 -12.54 -0.74
N VAL A 622 35.40 -12.68 -2.02
CA VAL A 622 34.48 -13.18 -3.06
C VAL A 622 34.09 -14.64 -2.79
N ARG A 623 35.01 -15.50 -2.32
CA ARG A 623 34.71 -16.88 -1.90
C ARG A 623 33.74 -16.93 -0.72
N ALA A 624 33.82 -16.00 0.24
CA ALA A 624 32.92 -15.94 1.39
C ALA A 624 31.46 -15.72 0.94
N ILE A 625 31.23 -14.76 0.04
CA ILE A 625 29.90 -14.55 -0.58
C ILE A 625 29.51 -15.75 -1.45
N ALA A 626 30.41 -16.20 -2.34
CA ALA A 626 30.07 -17.14 -3.40
C ALA A 626 29.88 -18.59 -2.94
N LYS A 627 30.44 -18.96 -1.79
CA LYS A 627 30.50 -20.34 -1.24
C LYS A 627 31.16 -21.35 -2.20
N GLN A 628 32.07 -20.88 -3.05
CA GLN A 628 32.88 -21.66 -4.00
C GLN A 628 34.25 -21.00 -4.20
N MET A 629 35.24 -21.73 -4.73
CA MET A 629 36.50 -21.12 -5.17
C MET A 629 36.25 -20.18 -6.37
N VAL A 630 36.93 -19.04 -6.35
CA VAL A 630 36.91 -18.01 -7.40
C VAL A 630 38.34 -17.47 -7.51
N SER A 631 38.79 -17.17 -8.73
CA SER A 631 39.99 -16.35 -8.96
C SER A 631 39.57 -15.03 -9.59
N CYS A 632 40.09 -13.92 -9.07
CA CYS A 632 39.74 -12.57 -9.53
C CYS A 632 40.58 -12.06 -10.72
N ASP A 633 41.13 -12.97 -11.53
CA ASP A 633 41.83 -12.67 -12.79
C ASP A 633 40.96 -11.93 -13.82
N LYS A 634 39.64 -11.95 -13.61
CA LYS A 634 38.63 -11.22 -14.39
C LYS A 634 37.73 -10.44 -13.45
N SER A 635 37.72 -9.12 -13.61
CA SER A 635 36.80 -8.19 -12.97
C SER A 635 35.88 -7.53 -14.02
N MET A 636 34.80 -6.90 -13.57
CA MET A 636 33.94 -6.03 -14.40
C MET A 636 33.43 -4.85 -13.58
N GLY A 637 33.18 -3.72 -14.23
CA GLY A 637 32.60 -2.54 -13.58
C GLY A 637 31.16 -2.79 -13.11
N ALA A 638 30.74 -2.09 -12.04
CA ALA A 638 29.37 -2.19 -11.52
C ALA A 638 28.33 -1.83 -12.60
N GLU A 639 28.62 -0.81 -13.40
CA GLU A 639 27.85 -0.38 -14.58
C GLU A 639 27.73 -1.42 -15.70
N GLU A 640 28.64 -2.41 -15.77
CA GLU A 640 28.65 -3.46 -16.81
C GLU A 640 27.74 -4.64 -16.48
N LEU A 641 27.32 -4.78 -15.22
CA LEU A 641 26.36 -5.78 -14.80
C LEU A 641 25.05 -5.57 -15.60
N ASN A 642 24.38 -6.65 -16.03
CA ASN A 642 23.13 -6.59 -16.81
C ASN A 642 21.91 -6.22 -15.93
N TYR A 643 22.04 -5.12 -15.21
CA TYR A 643 21.12 -4.64 -14.19
C TYR A 643 19.95 -3.87 -14.83
N PRO A 644 18.71 -3.96 -14.30
CA PRO A 644 17.54 -3.32 -14.89
C PRO A 644 17.57 -1.79 -14.86
N SER A 645 18.38 -1.19 -13.97
CA SER A 645 18.77 0.22 -14.01
C SER A 645 20.21 0.40 -14.52
N ILE A 646 20.51 1.60 -15.01
CA ILE A 646 21.79 1.93 -15.65
C ILE A 646 22.47 3.03 -14.84
N SER A 647 23.22 2.63 -13.82
CA SER A 647 24.18 3.54 -13.17
C SER A 647 25.45 3.65 -13.99
N VAL A 648 25.99 4.87 -14.13
CA VAL A 648 27.29 5.13 -14.75
C VAL A 648 28.06 6.16 -13.93
N ARG A 649 29.16 5.74 -13.31
CA ARG A 649 30.13 6.65 -12.69
C ARG A 649 31.19 7.05 -13.73
N PHE A 650 31.34 8.34 -13.99
CA PHE A 650 32.46 8.86 -14.78
C PHE A 650 33.75 8.83 -13.95
N GLY A 651 34.87 8.47 -14.60
CA GLY A 651 36.22 8.60 -14.07
C GLY A 651 36.91 9.82 -14.67
N SER A 652 38.19 9.72 -15.04
CA SER A 652 38.90 10.78 -15.78
C SER A 652 38.33 11.01 -17.18
N SER A 653 37.94 9.93 -17.88
CA SER A 653 37.36 9.99 -19.23
C SER A 653 36.07 10.84 -19.30
N PRO A 654 35.85 11.67 -20.35
CA PRO A 654 34.59 12.35 -20.60
C PRO A 654 33.54 11.47 -21.32
N GLU A 655 33.94 10.28 -21.78
CA GLU A 655 33.05 9.31 -22.43
C GLU A 655 33.08 7.96 -21.70
N LYS A 656 31.95 7.24 -21.67
CA LYS A 656 31.86 5.89 -21.13
C LYS A 656 30.82 5.07 -21.87
N THR A 657 31.10 3.80 -22.14
CA THR A 657 30.18 2.89 -22.84
C THR A 657 29.81 1.73 -21.94
N VAL A 658 28.53 1.36 -21.90
CA VAL A 658 28.04 0.15 -21.20
C VAL A 658 27.28 -0.75 -22.15
N VAL A 659 27.16 -2.03 -21.80
CA VAL A 659 26.38 -3.03 -22.54
C VAL A 659 25.15 -3.43 -21.72
N ARG A 660 24.04 -3.71 -22.40
CA ARG A 660 22.88 -4.41 -21.82
C ARG A 660 22.38 -5.46 -22.79
N THR A 661 21.85 -6.56 -22.25
CA THR A 661 21.25 -7.68 -22.99
C THR A 661 19.81 -7.85 -22.53
N ALA A 662 18.87 -7.54 -23.44
CA ALA A 662 17.44 -7.65 -23.16
C ALA A 662 16.89 -8.99 -23.66
N LYS A 663 16.14 -9.67 -22.79
CA LYS A 663 15.58 -11.02 -23.00
C LYS A 663 14.08 -10.93 -23.22
N SER A 664 13.58 -11.38 -24.38
CA SER A 664 12.14 -11.38 -24.65
C SER A 664 11.41 -12.45 -23.84
N VAL A 665 10.40 -12.04 -23.07
CA VAL A 665 9.46 -12.97 -22.41
C VAL A 665 8.16 -13.16 -23.21
N ARG A 666 8.09 -12.67 -24.46
CA ARG A 666 6.92 -12.81 -25.34
C ARG A 666 7.04 -14.04 -26.24
N LYS A 667 5.97 -14.84 -26.31
CA LYS A 667 5.85 -16.01 -27.21
C LYS A 667 5.65 -15.65 -28.70
N ARG A 668 5.25 -14.41 -29.00
CA ARG A 668 5.04 -13.91 -30.37
C ARG A 668 6.16 -12.94 -30.73
N SER A 669 6.50 -12.88 -32.02
CA SER A 669 7.44 -11.88 -32.54
C SER A 669 7.04 -10.46 -32.11
N THR A 670 8.01 -9.63 -31.76
CA THR A 670 7.80 -8.25 -31.28
C THR A 670 9.03 -7.40 -31.54
N VAL A 671 8.80 -6.20 -32.10
CA VAL A 671 9.78 -5.13 -32.22
C VAL A 671 9.58 -4.12 -31.09
N TYR A 672 10.68 -3.61 -30.53
CA TYR A 672 10.71 -2.50 -29.58
C TYR A 672 11.63 -1.39 -30.09
N TRP A 673 11.20 -0.14 -29.91
CA TRP A 673 11.92 1.08 -30.29
C TRP A 673 12.44 1.79 -29.05
N ALA A 674 13.63 2.38 -29.12
CA ALA A 674 14.20 3.15 -28.03
C ALA A 674 13.57 4.55 -27.94
N ARG A 675 13.05 4.90 -26.76
CA ARG A 675 12.80 6.28 -26.33
C ARG A 675 13.82 6.63 -25.25
N ILE A 676 14.51 7.74 -25.42
CA ILE A 676 15.56 8.22 -24.51
C ILE A 676 15.10 9.51 -23.84
N GLU A 677 15.33 9.61 -22.54
CA GLU A 677 15.23 10.83 -21.76
C GLU A 677 16.65 11.11 -21.24
N GLU A 678 17.41 11.98 -21.92
CA GLU A 678 18.85 12.17 -21.66
C GLU A 678 19.11 12.80 -20.28
N PRO A 679 20.09 12.29 -19.50
CA PRO A 679 20.53 12.97 -18.28
C PRO A 679 21.09 14.36 -18.60
N LYS A 680 20.61 15.40 -17.91
CA LYS A 680 21.10 16.79 -18.05
C LYS A 680 22.63 16.83 -18.02
N GLY A 681 23.24 17.37 -19.08
CA GLY A 681 24.69 17.46 -19.26
C GLY A 681 25.38 16.21 -19.83
N VAL A 682 24.64 15.19 -20.25
CA VAL A 682 25.19 13.94 -20.81
C VAL A 682 24.39 13.49 -22.03
N ARG A 683 25.05 13.46 -23.19
CA ARG A 683 24.50 12.89 -24.42
C ARG A 683 24.55 11.35 -24.36
N MET A 684 23.53 10.72 -24.92
CA MET A 684 23.40 9.27 -25.09
C MET A 684 23.32 8.90 -26.58
N ASP A 685 24.18 7.98 -27.01
CA ASP A 685 24.08 7.37 -28.34
C ASP A 685 23.98 5.84 -28.20
N LEU A 686 22.94 5.23 -28.79
CA LEU A 686 22.76 3.77 -28.81
C LEU A 686 23.38 3.13 -30.05
N SER A 687 23.92 1.90 -29.92
CA SER A 687 24.36 1.11 -31.08
C SER A 687 23.20 0.51 -31.90
N ARG A 688 21.98 0.49 -31.32
CA ARG A 688 20.73 0.04 -31.95
C ARG A 688 19.58 0.82 -31.32
N TYR A 689 18.69 1.40 -32.14
CA TYR A 689 17.46 2.06 -31.69
C TYR A 689 16.21 1.16 -31.86
N GLU A 690 16.39 -0.03 -32.44
CA GLU A 690 15.39 -1.07 -32.61
C GLU A 690 15.93 -2.39 -32.03
N LEU A 691 15.08 -3.14 -31.31
CA LEU A 691 15.32 -4.54 -30.95
C LEU A 691 14.16 -5.40 -31.45
N SER A 692 14.45 -6.35 -32.34
CA SER A 692 13.47 -7.26 -32.94
C SER A 692 13.66 -8.68 -32.41
N PHE A 693 12.59 -9.24 -31.84
CA PHE A 693 12.60 -10.59 -31.26
C PHE A 693 11.62 -11.48 -32.02
N SER A 694 12.05 -12.66 -32.46
CA SER A 694 11.24 -13.66 -33.15
C SER A 694 10.47 -14.57 -32.18
N ARG A 695 11.08 -14.89 -31.04
CA ARG A 695 10.63 -15.94 -30.10
C ARG A 695 10.89 -15.58 -28.63
N ALA A 696 10.24 -16.30 -27.72
CA ALA A 696 10.52 -16.20 -26.29
C ALA A 696 11.95 -16.70 -25.97
N ASN A 697 12.57 -16.09 -24.96
CA ASN A 697 13.94 -16.32 -24.53
C ASN A 697 15.02 -16.00 -25.58
N GLN A 698 14.68 -15.34 -26.70
CA GLN A 698 15.70 -14.65 -27.51
C GLN A 698 16.24 -13.46 -26.73
N GLU A 699 17.55 -13.29 -26.80
CA GLU A 699 18.32 -12.21 -26.16
C GLU A 699 18.97 -11.35 -27.24
N GLU A 700 18.89 -10.03 -27.11
CA GLU A 700 19.55 -9.07 -27.99
C GLU A 700 20.38 -8.09 -27.16
N SER A 701 21.64 -7.89 -27.55
CA SER A 701 22.56 -6.97 -26.87
C SER A 701 22.66 -5.62 -27.58
N PHE A 702 22.76 -4.55 -26.81
CA PHE A 702 22.99 -3.20 -27.31
C PHE A 702 24.02 -2.46 -26.44
N LYS A 703 24.72 -1.50 -27.03
CA LYS A 703 25.67 -0.61 -26.35
C LYS A 703 25.03 0.76 -26.16
N ILE A 704 25.32 1.39 -25.02
CA ILE A 704 24.92 2.75 -24.69
C ILE A 704 26.21 3.56 -24.47
N LYS A 705 26.47 4.56 -25.32
CA LYS A 705 27.59 5.48 -25.16
C LYS A 705 27.10 6.76 -24.49
N PHE A 706 27.66 7.07 -23.33
CA PHE A 706 27.43 8.30 -22.56
C PHE A 706 28.58 9.27 -22.77
N ARG A 707 28.28 10.55 -23.03
CA ARG A 707 29.27 11.59 -23.33
C ARG A 707 28.95 12.90 -22.63
N ILE A 708 29.81 13.36 -21.72
CA ILE A 708 29.64 14.64 -21.01
C ILE A 708 29.56 15.78 -22.04
N GLN A 709 28.60 16.69 -21.85
CA GLN A 709 28.41 17.88 -22.67
C GLN A 709 28.78 19.14 -21.87
N GLY A 710 29.66 19.98 -22.42
CA GLY A 710 30.11 21.21 -21.75
C GLY A 710 31.08 20.97 -20.58
N PRO A 711 31.17 21.90 -19.61
CA PRO A 711 32.09 21.79 -18.48
C PRO A 711 31.70 20.63 -17.56
N ARG A 712 32.71 19.93 -17.03
CA ARG A 712 32.51 18.78 -16.15
C ARG A 712 31.81 19.20 -14.84
N PRO A 713 30.67 18.58 -14.45
CA PRO A 713 30.08 18.80 -13.14
C PRO A 713 31.03 18.40 -11.99
N GLY A 714 30.86 19.02 -10.83
CA GLY A 714 31.66 18.72 -9.64
C GLY A 714 31.47 17.30 -9.12
N ARG A 715 32.51 16.75 -8.48
CA ARG A 715 32.54 15.40 -7.90
C ARG A 715 31.33 15.16 -6.97
N GLY A 716 30.62 14.06 -7.17
CA GLY A 716 29.42 13.70 -6.42
C GLY A 716 28.14 14.42 -6.87
N HIS A 717 28.20 15.23 -7.93
CA HIS A 717 27.00 15.63 -8.66
C HIS A 717 26.34 14.39 -9.28
N VAL A 718 25.01 14.43 -9.42
CA VAL A 718 24.24 13.36 -10.05
C VAL A 718 23.28 13.92 -11.08
N SER A 719 23.18 13.23 -12.22
CA SER A 719 22.22 13.54 -13.28
C SER A 719 21.37 12.31 -13.57
N GLN A 720 20.14 12.53 -14.02
CA GLN A 720 19.07 11.52 -14.03
C GLN A 720 18.38 11.51 -15.39
N GLY A 721 18.16 10.33 -15.94
CA GLY A 721 17.51 10.13 -17.23
C GLY A 721 16.87 8.74 -17.34
N ARG A 722 16.52 8.31 -18.55
CA ARG A 722 15.82 7.05 -18.79
C ARG A 722 16.04 6.48 -20.19
N LEU A 723 16.05 5.15 -20.28
CA LEU A 723 15.91 4.40 -21.53
C LEU A 723 14.63 3.58 -21.46
N SER A 724 13.72 3.77 -22.41
CA SER A 724 12.46 3.01 -22.52
C SER A 724 12.42 2.24 -23.85
N TRP A 725 12.26 0.92 -23.78
CA TRP A 725 11.96 0.08 -24.95
C TRP A 725 10.45 0.01 -25.15
N VAL A 726 9.96 0.62 -26.23
CA VAL A 726 8.54 0.84 -26.51
C VAL A 726 8.07 -0.05 -27.67
N SER A 727 7.00 -0.81 -27.44
CA SER A 727 6.24 -1.54 -28.47
C SER A 727 4.77 -1.11 -28.42
N ARG A 728 3.97 -1.48 -29.43
CA ARG A 728 2.52 -1.21 -29.50
C ARG A 728 1.71 -1.61 -28.26
N THR A 729 2.26 -2.44 -27.36
CA THR A 729 1.55 -2.97 -26.19
C THR A 729 2.31 -2.86 -24.87
N ARG A 730 3.60 -2.48 -24.86
CA ARG A 730 4.47 -2.52 -23.67
C ARG A 730 5.55 -1.46 -23.73
N VAL A 731 5.86 -0.90 -22.56
CA VAL A 731 7.04 -0.06 -22.30
C VAL A 731 7.88 -0.79 -21.26
N VAL A 732 9.18 -0.91 -21.50
CA VAL A 732 10.17 -1.49 -20.56
C VAL A 732 11.17 -0.40 -20.23
N SER A 733 11.13 0.12 -19.01
CA SER A 733 11.78 1.38 -18.61
C SER A 733 12.95 1.13 -17.66
N SER A 734 14.16 1.47 -18.10
CA SER A 734 15.38 1.48 -17.27
C SER A 734 15.71 2.91 -16.82
N PRO A 735 15.67 3.24 -15.52
CA PRO A 735 16.17 4.51 -15.01
C PRO A 735 17.69 4.60 -15.16
N ILE A 736 18.19 5.80 -15.40
CA ILE A 736 19.61 6.09 -15.64
C ILE A 736 20.12 7.07 -14.58
N LEU A 737 21.16 6.67 -13.85
CA LEU A 737 21.85 7.51 -12.87
C LEU A 737 23.28 7.76 -13.33
N ILE A 738 23.60 9.01 -13.62
CA ILE A 738 24.99 9.45 -13.84
C ILE A 738 25.56 9.97 -12.52
N ILE A 739 26.79 9.58 -12.21
CA ILE A 739 27.59 10.09 -11.08
C ILE A 739 28.90 10.68 -11.65
N PHE A 740 29.25 11.90 -11.23
CA PHE A 740 30.45 12.63 -11.68
C PHE A 740 31.57 12.68 -10.63
#